data_AF-A0A2E9QZW6-F1
#
_entry.id   AF-A0A2E9QZW6-F1
#
_cell.length_a   1.000
_cell.length_b   1.000
_cell.length_c   1.000
_cell.angle_alpha   90.00
_cell.angle_beta   90.00
_cell.angle_gamma   90.00
#
_symmetry.space_group_name_H-M   'P 1'
#
loop_
_entity.id
_entity.type
_entity.pdbx_description
1 polymer ?
#
loop_
_entity_poly.entity_id
_entity_poly.type
_entity_poly.pdbx_seq_one_letter_code
_entity_poly.pdbx_strand_id
1 'polypeptide(L)'
;MRECVLLVFWIASVVPVTVNAAPPAGQSALLNGMHDIESVSWMKNATSGCDKGWVTDLKYIGTQGTPGVDCHTGATQAGISIIQRLDVSGTESFPHNASQAAGYAKNFAHYASKCPNIHVWIVGNEPNFTVHKSDPDCSSSAYAKAYVEVHKRVHALPGHQNDVLLVASNSPFSPGCLESMRQIVKEIKAAGITPDGFALHPYTRASTGSALNASYVTNTSTQQDNTINECPGNASWSDTWHSHFRIYIDYIKAIEALGVVGKPMFFTESGNACEPTIQNNACYPDADVGYFQALYKEAHRWNQLSTTKSKIRAITPYRWTINDDGTGRDFAIGRRANLLSDLKKAFAQKYSWTSSACGTSKCVKDADCPSGKRCDTSTGACVSVTPTHCTPQQCGAQVCSPSSCPSEPGGCVSKGSGQFSFQPTPPLPHSLVRVSFVHPTGWAYIGLTYCGPTQGEGTNLKIDKAPNGQFRWSFDIGPVAEGVYRVSFTADKGAKIIGSVQMVVQAPCTPSQETCNNKDDDCNGQIDDGLQRTCYTGPAGTASNAPCRAGQQLCVAGQWGSCQGEQRPLPNDICHDNVDNDCNGLVDDQCTQPESSQPDAKIGKEVSAPEPVRREESYVQDGGGVVIIEAGPQDKRQTFRTGGAGCRCEGGPGESVWMWPLLLLFGAFWFRRRGLV
;
A
#
# COMPACT_ATOMS: atom_id res chain seq x y z
N MET A 1 25.50 53.65 5.32
CA MET A 1 25.41 52.24 4.90
C MET A 1 24.59 51.52 5.96
N ARG A 2 23.32 51.23 5.69
CA ARG A 2 22.45 50.40 6.53
C ARG A 2 22.20 49.12 5.74
N GLU A 3 22.74 48.01 6.22
CA GLU A 3 22.60 46.70 5.59
C GLU A 3 21.22 46.11 5.95
N CYS A 4 20.43 45.82 4.93
CA CYS A 4 19.21 45.03 5.05
C CYS A 4 19.59 43.56 5.21
N VAL A 5 19.34 43.00 6.39
CA VAL A 5 19.35 41.55 6.61
C VAL A 5 18.07 40.97 6.01
N LEU A 6 18.18 40.28 4.88
CA LEU A 6 17.12 39.44 4.33
C LEU A 6 17.07 38.14 5.16
N LEU A 7 16.09 38.03 6.06
CA LEU A 7 15.69 36.76 6.65
C LEU A 7 14.86 35.99 5.61
N VAL A 8 15.47 35.00 4.95
CA VAL A 8 14.75 34.02 4.15
C VAL A 8 14.24 32.93 5.09
N PHE A 9 12.97 33.03 5.50
CA PHE A 9 12.28 31.92 6.13
C PHE A 9 12.03 30.83 5.09
N TRP A 10 12.76 29.72 5.21
CA TRP A 10 12.37 28.46 4.61
C TRP A 10 11.11 27.97 5.31
N ILE A 11 9.94 28.27 4.75
CA ILE A 11 8.73 27.53 5.08
C ILE A 11 8.92 26.15 4.43
N ALA A 12 9.37 25.19 5.24
CA ALA A 12 9.21 23.78 4.89
C ALA A 12 7.72 23.55 4.69
N SER A 13 7.30 23.48 3.42
CA SER A 13 5.94 23.10 3.08
C SER A 13 5.79 21.65 3.51
N VAL A 14 5.19 21.44 4.68
CA VAL A 14 4.63 20.16 5.07
C VAL A 14 3.45 19.94 4.13
N VAL A 15 3.71 19.36 2.97
CA VAL A 15 2.67 18.86 2.10
C VAL A 15 1.95 17.78 2.90
N PRO A 16 0.65 17.92 3.20
CA PRO A 16 -0.08 16.83 3.82
C PRO A 16 0.03 15.62 2.90
N VAL A 17 0.58 14.53 3.42
CA VAL A 17 0.63 13.25 2.71
C VAL A 17 -0.81 12.86 2.40
N THR A 18 -1.23 13.08 1.16
CA THR A 18 -2.49 12.58 0.64
C THR A 18 -2.54 11.08 0.90
N VAL A 19 -3.63 10.61 1.50
CA VAL A 19 -3.80 9.25 2.04
C VAL A 19 -3.71 8.14 0.96
N ASN A 20 -3.51 8.49 -0.31
CA ASN A 20 -3.39 7.59 -1.47
C ASN A 20 -2.24 7.97 -2.43
N ALA A 21 -1.04 8.24 -1.91
CA ALA A 21 0.13 8.51 -2.76
C ALA A 21 0.84 7.21 -3.19
N ALA A 22 1.23 7.11 -4.46
CA ALA A 22 2.12 6.06 -4.95
C ALA A 22 3.41 5.97 -4.09
N PRO A 23 3.99 4.77 -3.88
CA PRO A 23 5.30 4.65 -3.23
C PRO A 23 6.35 5.45 -4.01
N PRO A 24 7.38 5.97 -3.33
CA PRO A 24 8.53 6.58 -3.98
C PRO A 24 9.19 5.65 -5.00
N ALA A 25 9.91 6.22 -5.96
CA ALA A 25 10.64 5.46 -6.97
C ALA A 25 11.55 4.39 -6.34
N GLY A 26 11.62 3.21 -6.96
CA GLY A 26 12.36 2.05 -6.49
C GLY A 26 11.84 1.40 -5.21
N GLN A 27 10.73 1.88 -4.63
CA GLN A 27 10.06 1.26 -3.48
C GLN A 27 8.78 0.53 -3.91
N SER A 28 8.59 -0.67 -3.40
CA SER A 28 7.36 -1.45 -3.59
C SER A 28 6.27 -0.94 -2.65
N ALA A 29 5.03 -0.95 -3.10
CA ALA A 29 3.88 -0.71 -2.24
C ALA A 29 3.44 -1.97 -1.47
N LEU A 30 3.81 -3.15 -1.98
CA LEU A 30 3.44 -4.42 -1.38
C LEU A 30 4.27 -4.68 -0.13
N LEU A 31 3.67 -5.36 0.84
CA LEU A 31 4.37 -5.82 2.03
C LEU A 31 5.22 -7.05 1.75
N ASN A 32 4.91 -7.81 0.70
CA ASN A 32 5.56 -9.09 0.42
C ASN A 32 7.03 -8.94 0.05
N GLY A 33 7.86 -9.83 0.55
CA GLY A 33 9.25 -9.89 0.15
C GLY A 33 9.97 -11.14 0.62
N MET A 34 11.27 -11.22 0.37
CA MET A 34 12.14 -12.36 0.70
C MET A 34 13.55 -11.88 1.09
N HIS A 35 14.24 -12.61 1.97
CA HIS A 35 15.55 -12.18 2.48
C HIS A 35 16.75 -12.47 1.57
N ASP A 36 16.62 -13.40 0.62
CA ASP A 36 17.76 -13.82 -0.21
C ASP A 36 17.51 -13.54 -1.69
N ILE A 37 18.54 -13.06 -2.39
CA ILE A 37 18.47 -12.75 -3.84
C ILE A 37 18.16 -13.97 -4.71
N GLU A 38 18.46 -15.18 -4.24
CA GLU A 38 18.13 -16.45 -4.87
C GLU A 38 16.61 -16.68 -4.97
N SER A 39 15.81 -15.95 -4.19
CA SER A 39 14.35 -16.00 -4.25
C SER A 39 13.77 -15.26 -5.46
N VAL A 40 14.54 -14.41 -6.14
CA VAL A 40 14.07 -13.56 -7.24
C VAL A 40 13.33 -14.35 -8.32
N SER A 41 13.88 -15.49 -8.75
CA SER A 41 13.26 -16.32 -9.80
C SER A 41 11.89 -16.86 -9.38
N TRP A 42 11.71 -17.16 -8.10
CA TRP A 42 10.42 -17.59 -7.56
C TRP A 42 9.47 -16.40 -7.38
N MET A 43 9.96 -15.29 -6.83
CA MET A 43 9.15 -14.07 -6.60
C MET A 43 8.55 -13.52 -7.89
N LYS A 44 9.30 -13.57 -9.00
CA LYS A 44 8.81 -13.19 -10.34
C LYS A 44 7.48 -13.87 -10.71
N ASN A 45 7.29 -15.11 -10.25
CA ASN A 45 6.11 -15.92 -10.51
C ASN A 45 5.10 -15.93 -9.35
N ALA A 46 5.56 -15.75 -8.11
CA ALA A 46 4.71 -15.79 -6.92
C ALA A 46 3.82 -14.56 -6.78
N THR A 47 4.26 -13.40 -7.28
CA THR A 47 3.50 -12.15 -7.25
C THR A 47 3.18 -11.68 -8.67
N SER A 48 1.91 -11.44 -8.99
CA SER A 48 1.48 -10.94 -10.31
C SER A 48 1.49 -9.42 -10.37
N GLY A 49 1.66 -8.85 -11.57
CA GLY A 49 1.73 -7.39 -11.78
C GLY A 49 3.16 -6.86 -11.93
N CYS A 50 3.30 -5.53 -12.03
CA CYS A 50 4.60 -4.87 -12.17
C CYS A 50 5.32 -4.62 -10.84
N ASP A 51 4.60 -4.64 -9.72
CA ASP A 51 5.18 -4.60 -8.40
C ASP A 51 5.22 -6.04 -7.89
N LYS A 52 6.43 -6.53 -7.63
CA LYS A 52 6.67 -7.90 -7.17
C LYS A 52 6.97 -7.97 -5.68
N GLY A 53 7.06 -6.84 -4.98
CA GLY A 53 7.48 -6.77 -3.59
C GLY A 53 8.97 -6.52 -3.44
N TRP A 54 9.51 -7.00 -2.33
CA TRP A 54 10.85 -6.69 -1.85
C TRP A 54 11.78 -7.89 -1.87
N VAL A 55 13.05 -7.65 -2.15
CA VAL A 55 14.14 -8.57 -1.80
C VAL A 55 15.15 -7.81 -0.96
N THR A 56 15.46 -8.35 0.21
CA THR A 56 16.64 -7.93 0.97
C THR A 56 17.85 -8.66 0.38
N ASP A 57 18.99 -7.99 0.25
CA ASP A 57 20.26 -8.64 -0.16
C ASP A 57 21.42 -8.10 0.66
N LEU A 58 22.42 -8.95 0.92
CA LEU A 58 23.61 -8.61 1.69
C LEU A 58 24.83 -8.49 0.77
N LYS A 59 25.53 -7.36 0.88
CA LYS A 59 26.88 -7.17 0.33
C LYS A 59 27.85 -6.70 1.40
N TYR A 60 29.12 -7.05 1.20
CA TYR A 60 30.23 -6.60 2.03
C TYR A 60 30.99 -5.50 1.32
N ILE A 61 31.10 -4.33 1.97
CA ILE A 61 31.69 -3.13 1.38
C ILE A 61 33.00 -2.69 2.03
N GLY A 62 33.38 -3.30 3.16
CA GLY A 62 34.59 -2.95 3.90
C GLY A 62 34.62 -1.50 4.42
N THR A 63 35.74 -1.11 5.02
CA THR A 63 35.98 0.26 5.51
C THR A 63 37.02 1.03 4.70
N GLN A 64 37.65 0.39 3.71
CA GLN A 64 38.74 0.94 2.89
C GLN A 64 38.57 0.54 1.42
N GLY A 65 39.30 1.20 0.53
CA GLY A 65 39.32 0.85 -0.89
C GLY A 65 38.07 1.29 -1.66
N THR A 66 37.60 0.44 -2.58
CA THR A 66 36.38 0.67 -3.37
C THR A 66 35.71 -0.68 -3.59
N PRO A 67 34.50 -0.90 -3.06
CA PRO A 67 33.83 -2.19 -3.14
C PRO A 67 33.32 -2.48 -4.56
N GLY A 68 33.16 -3.76 -4.87
CA GLY A 68 32.35 -4.18 -6.02
C GLY A 68 30.89 -3.81 -5.82
N VAL A 69 30.18 -3.53 -6.90
CA VAL A 69 28.77 -3.11 -6.88
C VAL A 69 27.94 -4.07 -7.72
N ASP A 70 26.77 -4.45 -7.21
CA ASP A 70 25.76 -5.23 -7.91
C ASP A 70 24.38 -4.64 -7.62
N CYS A 71 23.90 -3.79 -8.53
CA CYS A 71 22.62 -3.10 -8.38
C CYS A 71 21.40 -3.98 -8.69
N HIS A 72 21.59 -5.30 -8.84
CA HIS A 72 20.52 -6.25 -9.13
C HIS A 72 19.61 -5.81 -10.28
N THR A 73 20.19 -5.32 -11.38
CA THR A 73 19.44 -4.71 -12.49
C THR A 73 18.37 -5.63 -13.07
N GLY A 74 18.65 -6.94 -13.15
CA GLY A 74 17.68 -7.93 -13.62
C GLY A 74 16.52 -8.21 -12.64
N ALA A 75 16.66 -7.89 -11.35
CA ALA A 75 15.59 -7.96 -10.36
C ALA A 75 14.77 -6.66 -10.36
N THR A 76 15.45 -5.51 -10.31
CA THR A 76 14.79 -4.19 -10.35
C THR A 76 14.01 -3.95 -11.64
N GLN A 77 14.54 -4.35 -12.81
CA GLN A 77 13.80 -4.33 -14.08
C GLN A 77 12.60 -5.27 -14.11
N ALA A 78 12.59 -6.31 -13.27
CA ALA A 78 11.47 -7.24 -13.15
C ALA A 78 10.40 -6.77 -12.16
N GLY A 79 10.55 -5.57 -11.59
CA GLY A 79 9.59 -5.01 -10.64
C GLY A 79 9.81 -5.41 -9.19
N ILE A 80 11.00 -5.94 -8.86
CA ILE A 80 11.38 -6.27 -7.48
C ILE A 80 12.18 -5.10 -6.91
N SER A 81 11.69 -4.51 -5.82
CA SER A 81 12.43 -3.50 -5.07
C SER A 81 13.50 -4.15 -4.19
N ILE A 82 14.65 -3.51 -4.08
CA ILE A 82 15.78 -4.01 -3.29
C ILE A 82 15.89 -3.23 -1.98
N ILE A 83 15.97 -3.96 -0.87
CA ILE A 83 16.46 -3.46 0.42
C ILE A 83 17.92 -3.89 0.51
N GLN A 84 18.84 -2.98 0.21
CA GLN A 84 20.26 -3.36 0.17
C GLN A 84 20.88 -3.24 1.56
N ARG A 85 21.24 -4.38 2.15
CA ARG A 85 22.09 -4.44 3.35
C ARG A 85 23.55 -4.34 2.95
N LEU A 86 24.25 -3.35 3.50
CA LEU A 86 25.67 -3.15 3.27
C LEU A 86 26.44 -3.28 4.58
N ASP A 87 27.13 -4.40 4.73
CA ASP A 87 27.94 -4.71 5.91
C ASP A 87 29.43 -4.47 5.64
N VAL A 88 30.25 -4.40 6.69
CA VAL A 88 31.72 -4.30 6.51
C VAL A 88 32.27 -5.62 5.95
N SER A 89 31.91 -6.76 6.54
CA SER A 89 32.39 -8.10 6.21
C SER A 89 31.45 -9.18 6.78
N GLY A 90 31.76 -10.46 6.54
CA GLY A 90 30.97 -11.58 7.09
C GLY A 90 31.03 -11.73 8.61
N THR A 91 31.91 -11.00 9.28
CA THR A 91 32.08 -11.01 10.75
C THR A 91 31.82 -9.66 11.40
N GLU A 92 31.66 -8.60 10.61
CA GLU A 92 31.50 -7.22 11.07
C GLU A 92 30.47 -6.53 10.17
N SER A 93 29.35 -6.09 10.73
CA SER A 93 28.27 -5.45 9.99
C SER A 93 28.45 -3.94 9.89
N PHE A 94 29.09 -3.32 10.88
CA PHE A 94 29.43 -1.89 10.91
C PHE A 94 30.80 -1.70 11.58
N PRO A 95 31.51 -0.59 11.33
CA PRO A 95 32.83 -0.37 11.94
C PRO A 95 32.74 -0.15 13.45
N HIS A 96 33.32 -1.05 14.24
CA HIS A 96 33.41 -0.88 15.71
C HIS A 96 34.34 0.25 16.13
N ASN A 97 35.36 0.53 15.32
CA ASN A 97 36.22 1.66 15.52
C ASN A 97 35.64 2.91 14.84
N ALA A 98 35.26 3.89 15.66
CA ALA A 98 34.74 5.18 15.24
C ALA A 98 35.62 5.95 14.22
N SER A 99 36.90 5.62 14.07
CA SER A 99 37.80 6.18 13.05
C SER A 99 37.57 5.60 11.65
N GLN A 100 37.01 4.39 11.55
CA GLN A 100 36.72 3.71 10.29
C GLN A 100 35.34 4.08 9.71
N ALA A 101 34.48 4.74 10.50
CA ALA A 101 33.16 5.21 10.08
C ALA A 101 33.19 6.02 8.77
N ALA A 102 34.16 6.93 8.62
CA ALA A 102 34.29 7.74 7.41
C ALA A 102 34.64 6.91 6.15
N GLY A 103 35.44 5.87 6.31
CA GLY A 103 35.83 4.96 5.22
C GLY A 103 34.68 4.04 4.81
N TYR A 104 33.98 3.45 5.79
CA TYR A 104 32.74 2.72 5.56
C TYR A 104 31.69 3.58 4.84
N ALA A 105 31.46 4.80 5.32
CA ALA A 105 30.48 5.71 4.74
C ALA A 105 30.88 6.18 3.32
N LYS A 106 32.18 6.29 3.02
CA LYS A 106 32.67 6.52 1.65
C LYS A 106 32.33 5.34 0.74
N ASN A 107 32.57 4.11 1.19
CA ASN A 107 32.28 2.90 0.41
C ASN A 107 30.77 2.72 0.21
N PHE A 108 29.96 3.04 1.23
CA PHE A 108 28.51 3.04 1.16
C PHE A 108 28.00 4.03 0.11
N ALA A 109 28.45 5.28 0.17
CA ALA A 109 28.07 6.31 -0.80
C ALA A 109 28.55 5.96 -2.23
N HIS A 110 29.72 5.32 -2.36
CA HIS A 110 30.17 4.80 -3.65
C HIS A 110 29.17 3.77 -4.20
N TYR A 111 28.76 2.79 -3.38
CA TYR A 111 27.79 1.78 -3.76
C TYR A 111 26.46 2.42 -4.18
N ALA A 112 25.90 3.30 -3.34
CA ALA A 112 24.64 3.99 -3.60
C ALA A 112 24.69 4.75 -4.93
N SER A 113 25.75 5.55 -5.16
CA SER A 113 25.91 6.35 -6.39
C SER A 113 25.92 5.56 -7.70
N LYS A 114 26.13 4.24 -7.63
CA LYS A 114 26.14 3.35 -8.79
C LYS A 114 24.80 2.68 -9.04
N CYS A 115 23.86 2.75 -8.09
CA CYS A 115 22.60 2.04 -8.12
C CYS A 115 21.40 3.01 -8.09
N PRO A 116 21.10 3.70 -9.20
CA PRO A 116 20.06 4.74 -9.26
C PRO A 116 18.63 4.22 -9.11
N ASN A 117 18.42 2.90 -9.01
CA ASN A 117 17.10 2.27 -8.84
C ASN A 117 16.92 1.62 -7.45
N ILE A 118 17.91 1.74 -6.56
CA ILE A 118 17.85 1.26 -5.18
C ILE A 118 17.78 2.48 -4.27
N HIS A 119 16.77 2.52 -3.42
CA HIS A 119 16.49 3.68 -2.57
C HIS A 119 16.19 3.31 -1.10
N VAL A 120 16.43 2.06 -0.71
CA VAL A 120 16.26 1.58 0.67
C VAL A 120 17.49 0.79 1.07
N TRP A 121 18.14 1.20 2.16
CA TRP A 121 19.45 0.69 2.53
C TRP A 121 19.53 0.37 4.01
N ILE A 122 20.06 -0.80 4.38
CA ILE A 122 20.38 -1.11 5.78
C ILE A 122 21.84 -0.73 6.03
N VAL A 123 22.05 0.16 7.00
CA VAL A 123 23.38 0.66 7.38
C VAL A 123 23.95 -0.22 8.47
N GLY A 124 24.59 -1.34 8.10
CA GLY A 124 25.08 -2.34 9.04
C GLY A 124 23.94 -3.02 9.80
N ASN A 125 23.82 -4.33 9.67
CA ASN A 125 22.73 -5.06 10.29
C ASN A 125 23.10 -5.61 11.67
N GLU A 126 22.12 -5.79 12.56
CA GLU A 126 22.29 -6.43 13.86
C GLU A 126 23.56 -6.00 14.62
N PRO A 127 23.61 -4.76 15.14
CA PRO A 127 24.81 -4.21 15.77
C PRO A 127 25.39 -5.06 16.93
N ASN A 128 24.59 -5.95 17.51
CA ASN A 128 24.99 -6.92 18.53
C ASN A 128 25.65 -8.20 18.00
N PHE A 129 25.49 -8.56 16.73
CA PHE A 129 26.01 -9.83 16.19
C PHE A 129 27.55 -9.88 16.18
N THR A 130 28.18 -8.73 16.09
CA THR A 130 29.60 -8.58 15.77
C THR A 130 30.48 -8.42 17.02
N VAL A 131 29.86 -8.38 18.20
CA VAL A 131 30.51 -8.20 19.53
C VAL A 131 30.59 -9.49 20.35
N HIS A 132 30.38 -10.67 19.74
CA HIS A 132 30.53 -11.99 20.37
C HIS A 132 29.67 -12.29 21.61
N LYS A 133 28.65 -11.48 21.90
CA LYS A 133 27.49 -11.70 22.79
C LYS A 133 26.63 -10.43 22.71
N SER A 134 25.38 -10.51 23.21
CA SER A 134 24.48 -9.37 23.47
C SER A 134 25.25 -8.05 23.58
N ASP A 135 24.93 -7.07 22.71
CA ASP A 135 25.53 -5.73 22.67
C ASP A 135 26.05 -5.31 24.04
N PRO A 136 27.35 -5.51 24.35
CA PRO A 136 27.83 -5.43 25.72
C PRO A 136 27.86 -3.99 26.18
N ASP A 137 27.45 -3.00 25.38
CA ASP A 137 27.33 -1.62 25.81
C ASP A 137 25.88 -1.09 25.67
N CYS A 138 24.95 -1.88 25.12
CA CYS A 138 23.54 -1.52 24.85
C CYS A 138 23.34 -0.08 24.33
N SER A 139 24.32 0.43 23.58
CA SER A 139 24.39 1.83 23.16
C SER A 139 24.99 2.01 21.77
N SER A 140 25.78 1.04 21.31
CA SER A 140 26.55 1.02 20.05
C SER A 140 26.84 2.42 19.48
N SER A 141 27.56 3.25 20.24
CA SER A 141 27.90 4.61 19.80
C SER A 141 28.68 4.63 18.49
N ALA A 142 29.50 3.60 18.25
CA ALA A 142 30.18 3.37 16.98
C ALA A 142 29.20 3.15 15.82
N TYR A 143 28.09 2.42 16.05
CA TYR A 143 27.02 2.25 15.07
C TYR A 143 26.31 3.57 14.77
N ALA A 144 25.89 4.30 15.81
CA ALA A 144 25.23 5.59 15.64
C ALA A 144 26.11 6.57 14.83
N LYS A 145 27.42 6.60 15.11
CA LYS A 145 28.38 7.39 14.34
C LYS A 145 28.51 6.92 12.88
N ALA A 146 28.58 5.61 12.64
CA ALA A 146 28.62 5.07 11.28
C ALA A 146 27.36 5.45 10.49
N TYR A 147 26.18 5.34 11.11
CA TYR A 147 24.90 5.76 10.52
C TYR A 147 24.90 7.26 10.18
N VAL A 148 25.32 8.12 11.11
CA VAL A 148 25.39 9.57 10.91
C VAL A 148 26.29 9.93 9.72
N GLU A 149 27.45 9.29 9.59
CA GLU A 149 28.37 9.53 8.48
C GLU A 149 27.80 9.04 7.13
N VAL A 150 27.14 7.88 7.11
CA VAL A 150 26.46 7.35 5.91
C VAL A 150 25.32 8.27 5.50
N HIS A 151 24.48 8.69 6.45
CA HIS A 151 23.34 9.58 6.22
C HIS A 151 23.76 10.89 5.58
N LYS A 152 24.78 11.57 6.13
CA LYS A 152 25.28 12.82 5.54
C LYS A 152 25.81 12.64 4.12
N ARG A 153 26.49 11.53 3.83
CA ARG A 153 27.12 11.30 2.52
C ARG A 153 26.13 10.87 1.45
N VAL A 154 25.22 9.95 1.76
CA VAL A 154 24.24 9.43 0.79
C VAL A 154 23.24 10.52 0.40
N HIS A 155 22.71 11.26 1.36
CA HIS A 155 21.77 12.36 1.09
C HIS A 155 22.41 13.54 0.34
N ALA A 156 23.74 13.63 0.31
CA ALA A 156 24.47 14.60 -0.52
C ALA A 156 24.65 14.14 -1.98
N LEU A 157 24.35 12.88 -2.31
CA LEU A 157 24.48 12.36 -3.67
C LEU A 157 23.31 12.79 -4.56
N PRO A 158 23.57 13.20 -5.82
CA PRO A 158 22.51 13.45 -6.79
C PRO A 158 21.66 12.19 -7.03
N GLY A 159 20.35 12.31 -6.89
CA GLY A 159 19.40 11.21 -7.10
C GLY A 159 19.10 10.37 -5.85
N HIS A 160 19.81 10.60 -4.75
CA HIS A 160 19.68 9.83 -3.50
C HIS A 160 19.30 10.69 -2.29
N GLN A 161 18.88 11.94 -2.52
CA GLN A 161 18.52 12.89 -1.45
C GLN A 161 17.27 12.50 -0.66
N ASN A 162 16.51 11.52 -1.16
CA ASN A 162 15.28 11.01 -0.55
C ASN A 162 15.38 9.50 -0.26
N ASP A 163 16.59 8.94 -0.28
CA ASP A 163 16.80 7.53 0.03
C ASP A 163 16.45 7.25 1.48
N VAL A 164 15.95 6.04 1.75
CA VAL A 164 15.59 5.61 3.09
C VAL A 164 16.74 4.80 3.67
N LEU A 165 17.51 5.42 4.57
CA LEU A 165 18.56 4.74 5.33
C LEU A 165 17.98 4.15 6.63
N LEU A 166 18.02 2.84 6.72
CA LEU A 166 17.44 2.08 7.82
C LEU A 166 18.44 1.92 8.96
N VAL A 167 18.04 2.37 10.15
CA VAL A 167 18.65 2.01 11.42
C VAL A 167 18.25 0.56 11.72
N ALA A 168 19.22 -0.34 11.82
CA ALA A 168 18.98 -1.75 12.10
C ALA A 168 18.75 -1.99 13.60
N SER A 169 17.82 -2.89 13.92
CA SER A 169 17.69 -3.45 15.26
C SER A 169 18.76 -4.48 15.55
N ASN A 170 19.07 -4.65 16.83
CA ASN A 170 19.81 -5.81 17.30
C ASN A 170 19.05 -7.13 17.00
N SER A 171 19.83 -8.18 16.70
CA SER A 171 19.46 -9.55 16.31
C SER A 171 18.35 -10.15 17.19
N PRO A 172 17.48 -11.00 16.61
CA PRO A 172 16.16 -11.24 17.15
C PRO A 172 16.25 -11.99 18.48
N PHE A 173 15.27 -11.75 19.36
CA PHE A 173 15.08 -12.41 20.66
C PHE A 173 15.93 -11.93 21.84
N SER A 174 16.77 -10.90 21.72
CA SER A 174 17.29 -10.23 22.93
C SER A 174 16.36 -9.07 23.33
N PRO A 175 15.91 -8.98 24.58
CA PRO A 175 15.14 -7.83 25.07
C PRO A 175 16.00 -6.58 25.33
N GLY A 176 17.33 -6.71 25.49
CA GLY A 176 18.29 -5.58 25.49
C GLY A 176 18.27 -4.74 24.20
N CYS A 177 17.59 -5.22 23.17
CA CYS A 177 17.44 -4.53 21.90
C CYS A 177 16.54 -3.30 21.94
N LEU A 178 15.55 -3.21 22.86
CA LEU A 178 14.72 -2.00 22.97
C LEU A 178 15.52 -0.83 23.52
N GLU A 179 16.30 -1.05 24.59
CA GLU A 179 17.14 0.01 25.12
C GLU A 179 18.28 0.38 24.16
N SER A 180 18.94 -0.60 23.55
CA SER A 180 19.96 -0.33 22.54
C SER A 180 19.40 0.51 21.38
N MET A 181 18.21 0.18 20.89
CA MET A 181 17.51 1.03 19.90
C MET A 181 17.27 2.45 20.43
N ARG A 182 16.85 2.60 21.69
CA ARG A 182 16.65 3.94 22.27
C ARG A 182 17.94 4.75 22.30
N GLN A 183 19.05 4.14 22.71
CA GLN A 183 20.35 4.81 22.81
C GLN A 183 20.90 5.17 21.44
N ILE A 184 20.89 4.23 20.48
CA ILE A 184 21.29 4.49 19.10
C ILE A 184 20.49 5.67 18.51
N VAL A 185 19.17 5.70 18.70
CA VAL A 185 18.32 6.80 18.21
C VAL A 185 18.64 8.11 18.93
N LYS A 186 18.84 8.11 20.25
CA LYS A 186 19.24 9.31 21.01
C LYS A 186 20.55 9.89 20.48
N GLU A 187 21.55 9.05 20.20
CA GLU A 187 22.85 9.48 19.68
C GLU A 187 22.76 10.03 18.26
N ILE A 188 22.01 9.37 17.37
CA ILE A 188 21.76 9.88 16.01
C ILE A 188 21.08 11.27 16.07
N LYS A 189 20.09 11.43 16.96
CA LYS A 189 19.42 12.71 17.20
C LYS A 189 20.33 13.77 17.78
N ALA A 190 21.21 13.41 18.71
CA ALA A 190 22.21 14.31 19.27
C ALA A 190 23.18 14.84 18.19
N ALA A 191 23.41 14.07 17.13
CA ALA A 191 24.16 14.49 15.95
C ALA A 191 23.36 15.36 14.95
N GLY A 192 22.12 15.73 15.29
CA GLY A 192 21.24 16.58 14.47
C GLY A 192 20.53 15.84 13.34
N ILE A 193 20.49 14.51 13.36
CA ILE A 193 19.84 13.68 12.33
C ILE A 193 18.59 13.04 12.89
N THR A 194 17.52 12.99 12.10
CA THR A 194 16.35 12.15 12.39
C THR A 194 16.41 10.93 11.48
N PRO A 195 16.42 9.69 12.01
CA PRO A 195 16.44 8.48 11.20
C PRO A 195 15.39 8.48 10.08
N ASP A 196 15.74 7.94 8.91
CA ASP A 196 14.83 7.87 7.76
C ASP A 196 13.82 6.73 7.89
N GLY A 197 14.20 5.65 8.56
CA GLY A 197 13.42 4.44 8.76
C GLY A 197 14.17 3.41 9.60
N PHE A 198 13.54 2.27 9.84
CA PHE A 198 14.10 1.22 10.70
C PHE A 198 13.98 -0.16 10.05
N ALA A 199 15.02 -0.96 10.22
CA ALA A 199 15.07 -2.38 9.88
C ALA A 199 14.87 -3.16 11.18
N LEU A 200 13.75 -3.89 11.31
CA LEU A 200 13.38 -4.65 12.50
C LEU A 200 13.34 -6.14 12.21
N HIS A 201 13.73 -6.95 13.20
CA HIS A 201 13.74 -8.42 13.08
C HIS A 201 12.71 -9.12 13.97
N PRO A 202 11.40 -8.95 13.73
CA PRO A 202 10.38 -9.65 14.52
C PRO A 202 10.25 -11.11 14.09
N TYR A 203 10.44 -12.04 15.02
CA TYR A 203 10.30 -13.47 14.77
C TYR A 203 9.31 -14.12 15.73
N THR A 204 8.65 -15.19 15.28
CA THR A 204 8.00 -16.13 16.19
C THR A 204 9.00 -17.14 16.75
N ARG A 205 8.63 -17.80 17.85
CA ARG A 205 9.46 -18.83 18.50
C ARG A 205 8.59 -20.01 18.90
N ALA A 206 8.41 -20.96 17.99
CA ALA A 206 7.74 -22.22 18.29
C ALA A 206 8.71 -23.19 18.98
N SER A 207 8.20 -24.04 19.88
CA SER A 207 9.02 -25.06 20.54
C SER A 207 9.54 -26.09 19.53
N THR A 208 8.73 -26.45 18.53
CA THR A 208 9.09 -27.27 17.38
C THR A 208 8.57 -26.64 16.09
N GLY A 209 9.14 -26.98 14.93
CA GLY A 209 8.57 -26.58 13.65
C GLY A 209 7.17 -27.13 13.43
N SER A 210 6.87 -28.32 13.94
CA SER A 210 5.53 -28.92 13.86
C SER A 210 4.47 -28.20 14.70
N ALA A 211 4.86 -27.48 15.75
CA ALA A 211 3.95 -26.69 16.57
C ALA A 211 3.56 -25.36 15.90
N LEU A 212 4.35 -24.91 14.91
CA LEU A 212 4.16 -23.63 14.26
C LEU A 212 2.77 -23.57 13.58
N ASN A 213 2.05 -22.49 13.87
CA ASN A 213 0.77 -22.17 13.24
C ASN A 213 0.51 -20.66 13.31
N ALA A 214 -0.58 -20.21 12.71
CA ALA A 214 -0.98 -18.79 12.65
C ALA A 214 -1.05 -18.07 14.02
N SER A 215 -1.35 -18.76 15.12
CA SER A 215 -1.54 -18.13 16.43
C SER A 215 -0.27 -17.50 16.99
N TYR A 216 0.90 -18.00 16.60
CA TYR A 216 2.19 -17.45 17.03
C TYR A 216 2.41 -16.01 16.53
N VAL A 217 1.85 -15.66 15.37
CA VAL A 217 1.95 -14.31 14.80
C VAL A 217 1.06 -13.34 15.56
N THR A 218 -0.16 -13.76 15.91
CA THR A 218 -1.18 -12.90 16.54
C THR A 218 -1.14 -12.96 18.06
N ASN A 219 -0.12 -13.59 18.65
CA ASN A 219 0.00 -13.74 20.09
C ASN A 219 0.11 -12.37 20.76
N THR A 220 -0.75 -12.11 21.75
CA THR A 220 -0.77 -10.88 22.55
C THR A 220 -0.04 -11.02 23.88
N SER A 221 0.38 -12.22 24.25
CA SER A 221 1.13 -12.46 25.48
C SER A 221 2.33 -11.55 25.53
N THR A 222 2.48 -10.92 26.68
CA THR A 222 3.65 -10.13 26.99
C THR A 222 4.48 -10.85 28.05
N GLN A 223 5.78 -10.58 28.05
CA GLN A 223 6.69 -11.07 29.06
C GLN A 223 7.51 -9.90 29.61
N GLN A 224 7.88 -10.02 30.89
CA GLN A 224 8.80 -9.08 31.51
C GLN A 224 10.16 -9.18 30.81
N ASP A 225 10.80 -8.05 30.56
CA ASP A 225 12.20 -8.03 30.19
C ASP A 225 13.04 -8.53 31.39
N ASN A 226 13.56 -9.75 31.27
CA ASN A 226 14.44 -10.37 32.25
C ASN A 226 15.92 -10.33 31.86
N THR A 227 16.28 -9.56 30.83
CA THR A 227 17.66 -9.41 30.31
C THR A 227 18.36 -8.15 30.79
N ILE A 228 17.87 -7.60 31.89
CA ILE A 228 18.54 -6.58 32.70
C ILE A 228 20.03 -6.90 33.00
N ASN A 229 20.41 -8.19 32.98
CA ASN A 229 21.77 -8.67 33.22
C ASN A 229 22.65 -8.77 31.94
N GLU A 230 22.08 -8.55 30.75
CA GLU A 230 22.81 -8.62 29.46
C GLU A 230 23.42 -7.27 29.04
N CYS A 231 22.98 -6.16 29.64
CA CYS A 231 23.55 -4.83 29.48
C CYS A 231 24.37 -4.45 30.74
N PRO A 232 25.57 -3.86 30.63
CA PRO A 232 26.27 -3.33 31.79
C PRO A 232 25.62 -2.06 32.33
N GLY A 233 25.72 -1.86 33.64
CA GLY A 233 25.47 -0.55 34.26
C GLY A 233 24.23 -0.44 35.15
N ASN A 234 23.72 -1.52 35.73
CA ASN A 234 22.56 -1.49 36.66
C ASN A 234 21.31 -0.83 36.05
N ALA A 235 21.17 -0.86 34.73
CA ALA A 235 20.00 -0.28 34.11
C ALA A 235 18.78 -1.12 34.53
N SER A 236 17.78 -0.48 35.14
CA SER A 236 16.54 -1.12 35.54
C SER A 236 15.43 -0.53 34.69
N TRP A 237 14.87 -1.36 33.82
CA TRP A 237 13.66 -1.04 33.10
C TRP A 237 12.60 -2.09 33.43
N SER A 238 11.40 -1.62 33.76
CA SER A 238 10.22 -2.46 34.00
C SER A 238 9.49 -2.80 32.70
N ASP A 239 10.22 -2.82 31.59
CA ASP A 239 9.63 -3.00 30.28
C ASP A 239 8.99 -4.38 30.18
N THR A 240 7.78 -4.38 29.64
CA THR A 240 7.03 -5.57 29.28
C THR A 240 6.87 -5.53 27.78
N TRP A 241 7.22 -6.60 27.08
CA TRP A 241 7.22 -6.66 25.62
C TRP A 241 6.40 -7.84 25.12
N HIS A 242 5.82 -7.70 23.93
CA HIS A 242 5.02 -8.73 23.29
C HIS A 242 5.93 -9.86 22.81
N SER A 243 5.65 -11.08 23.26
CA SER A 243 6.34 -12.26 22.77
C SER A 243 6.11 -12.46 21.26
N HIS A 244 7.01 -13.19 20.61
CA HIS A 244 6.92 -13.54 19.18
C HIS A 244 6.90 -12.32 18.24
N PHE A 245 6.11 -12.40 17.16
CA PHE A 245 6.13 -11.44 16.07
C PHE A 245 5.74 -10.02 16.53
N ARG A 246 4.83 -9.89 17.49
CA ARG A 246 4.30 -8.59 17.92
C ARG A 246 5.27 -7.72 18.71
N ILE A 247 6.50 -8.18 18.99
CA ILE A 247 7.58 -7.32 19.51
C ILE A 247 7.80 -6.05 18.68
N TYR A 248 7.44 -6.06 17.38
CA TYR A 248 7.51 -4.86 16.54
C TYR A 248 6.71 -3.68 17.12
N ILE A 249 5.61 -3.96 17.85
CA ILE A 249 4.78 -2.94 18.51
C ILE A 249 5.62 -2.18 19.54
N ASP A 250 6.43 -2.90 20.30
CA ASP A 250 7.24 -2.35 21.38
C ASP A 250 8.42 -1.55 20.83
N TYR A 251 9.04 -2.01 19.74
CA TYR A 251 10.03 -1.22 19.00
C TYR A 251 9.45 0.10 18.50
N ILE A 252 8.29 0.05 17.83
CA ILE A 252 7.65 1.27 17.31
C ILE A 252 7.33 2.22 18.46
N LYS A 253 6.74 1.73 19.56
CA LYS A 253 6.47 2.55 20.75
C LYS A 253 7.74 3.18 21.33
N ALA A 254 8.83 2.41 21.46
CA ALA A 254 10.10 2.90 21.98
C ALA A 254 10.71 4.00 21.09
N ILE A 255 10.65 3.84 19.77
CA ILE A 255 11.12 4.81 18.79
C ILE A 255 10.25 6.08 18.81
N GLU A 256 8.93 5.92 18.82
CA GLU A 256 7.99 7.04 18.83
C GLU A 256 8.05 7.86 20.14
N ALA A 257 8.32 7.20 21.28
CA ALA A 257 8.54 7.87 22.57
C ALA A 257 9.78 8.80 22.55
N LEU A 258 10.73 8.56 21.65
CA LEU A 258 11.87 9.45 21.42
C LEU A 258 11.55 10.60 20.44
N GLY A 259 10.30 10.78 20.05
CA GLY A 259 9.86 11.80 19.11
C GLY A 259 10.20 11.47 17.64
N VAL A 260 10.59 10.24 17.32
CA VAL A 260 10.82 9.77 15.95
C VAL A 260 9.53 9.12 15.44
N VAL A 261 8.55 9.95 15.12
CA VAL A 261 7.18 9.51 14.82
C VAL A 261 6.94 9.39 13.32
N GLY A 262 6.20 8.36 12.90
CA GLY A 262 5.76 8.20 11.51
C GLY A 262 6.83 7.71 10.55
N LYS A 263 7.96 7.21 11.07
CA LYS A 263 9.03 6.66 10.24
C LYS A 263 8.66 5.26 9.74
N PRO A 264 9.07 4.89 8.51
CA PRO A 264 8.77 3.59 7.94
C PRO A 264 9.53 2.46 8.64
N MET A 265 8.83 1.34 8.82
CA MET A 265 9.34 0.12 9.40
C MET A 265 9.50 -0.94 8.31
N PHE A 266 10.67 -1.54 8.21
CA PHE A 266 10.96 -2.64 7.29
C PHE A 266 11.29 -3.87 8.13
N PHE A 267 10.51 -4.93 7.99
CA PHE A 267 10.79 -6.18 8.68
C PHE A 267 11.76 -6.99 7.83
N THR A 268 13.03 -6.61 7.95
CA THR A 268 14.10 -7.05 7.05
C THR A 268 14.55 -8.46 7.35
N GLU A 269 14.23 -9.03 8.50
CA GLU A 269 14.37 -10.45 8.80
C GLU A 269 13.18 -10.88 9.64
N SER A 270 12.41 -11.87 9.19
CA SER A 270 11.27 -12.38 9.95
C SER A 270 11.09 -13.86 9.70
N GLY A 271 10.45 -14.56 10.62
CA GLY A 271 10.27 -15.99 10.48
C GLY A 271 9.97 -16.66 11.80
N ASN A 272 10.07 -17.97 11.82
CA ASN A 272 9.97 -18.75 13.04
C ASN A 272 11.33 -19.29 13.45
N ALA A 273 11.83 -18.91 14.63
CA ALA A 273 12.89 -19.64 15.27
C ALA A 273 12.32 -20.85 16.04
N CYS A 274 13.16 -21.85 16.25
CA CYS A 274 12.83 -23.05 17.00
C CYS A 274 14.03 -23.48 17.85
N GLU A 275 13.79 -24.29 18.88
CA GLU A 275 14.87 -24.80 19.74
C GLU A 275 15.77 -25.77 18.95
N PRO A 276 17.09 -25.48 18.83
CA PRO A 276 18.02 -26.30 18.05
C PRO A 276 18.33 -27.66 18.71
N THR A 277 17.93 -27.86 19.97
CA THR A 277 18.24 -29.08 20.74
C THR A 277 17.48 -30.32 20.27
N ILE A 278 16.50 -30.16 19.38
CA ILE A 278 15.72 -31.27 18.84
C ILE A 278 16.32 -31.67 17.48
N GLN A 279 17.08 -32.75 17.48
CA GLN A 279 17.71 -33.30 16.28
C GLN A 279 16.66 -33.57 15.19
N ASN A 280 16.92 -33.11 13.95
CA ASN A 280 16.01 -33.17 12.79
C ASN A 280 14.75 -32.28 12.88
N ASN A 281 14.63 -31.40 13.87
CA ASN A 281 13.54 -30.43 13.93
C ASN A 281 13.85 -29.21 13.07
N ALA A 282 13.24 -29.18 11.89
CA ALA A 282 13.18 -27.98 11.09
C ALA A 282 12.43 -26.86 11.81
N CYS A 283 12.83 -25.60 11.63
CA CYS A 283 12.10 -24.47 12.22
C CYS A 283 10.79 -24.13 11.49
N TYR A 284 10.60 -24.70 10.31
CA TYR A 284 9.30 -24.72 9.63
C TYR A 284 8.78 -26.16 9.49
N PRO A 285 7.46 -26.36 9.40
CA PRO A 285 6.89 -27.60 8.89
C PRO A 285 6.83 -27.56 7.34
N ASP A 286 6.81 -28.70 6.66
CA ASP A 286 6.36 -28.75 5.25
C ASP A 286 4.83 -28.91 5.17
N ALA A 287 4.13 -27.91 5.70
CA ALA A 287 2.68 -27.87 5.75
C ALA A 287 2.17 -26.43 5.54
N ASP A 288 0.98 -26.31 4.97
CA ASP A 288 0.24 -25.04 4.92
C ASP A 288 -0.44 -24.83 6.29
N VAL A 289 0.27 -24.16 7.19
CA VAL A 289 -0.18 -23.90 8.58
C VAL A 289 -0.75 -22.49 8.77
N GLY A 290 -0.95 -21.76 7.66
CA GLY A 290 -1.45 -20.38 7.66
C GLY A 290 -0.52 -19.36 8.33
N TYR A 291 0.74 -19.72 8.56
CA TYR A 291 1.72 -18.88 9.25
C TYR A 291 2.03 -17.61 8.45
N PHE A 292 2.37 -17.76 7.17
CA PHE A 292 2.70 -16.61 6.33
C PHE A 292 1.46 -15.77 6.03
N GLN A 293 0.31 -16.40 5.78
CA GLN A 293 -0.96 -15.69 5.64
C GLN A 293 -1.25 -14.80 6.87
N ALA A 294 -1.04 -15.32 8.09
CA ALA A 294 -1.19 -14.55 9.32
C ALA A 294 -0.16 -13.44 9.44
N LEU A 295 1.12 -13.70 9.12
CA LEU A 295 2.23 -12.74 9.16
C LEU A 295 1.91 -11.45 8.39
N TYR A 296 1.54 -11.61 7.12
CA TYR A 296 1.23 -10.47 6.26
C TYR A 296 -0.10 -9.80 6.60
N LYS A 297 -1.10 -10.59 7.01
CA LYS A 297 -2.40 -10.05 7.46
C LYS A 297 -2.27 -9.20 8.72
N GLU A 298 -1.41 -9.59 9.66
CA GLU A 298 -1.13 -8.84 10.89
C GLU A 298 -0.46 -7.49 10.60
N ALA A 299 0.56 -7.47 9.75
CA ALA A 299 1.21 -6.22 9.34
C ALA A 299 0.26 -5.30 8.54
N HIS A 300 -0.58 -5.88 7.67
CA HIS A 300 -1.61 -5.11 6.99
C HIS A 300 -2.62 -4.52 7.98
N ARG A 301 -3.11 -5.33 8.94
CA ARG A 301 -4.01 -4.86 10.01
C ARG A 301 -3.40 -3.69 10.77
N TRP A 302 -2.13 -3.78 11.18
CA TRP A 302 -1.42 -2.68 11.83
C TRP A 302 -1.47 -1.40 10.98
N ASN A 303 -1.16 -1.49 9.69
CA ASN A 303 -1.18 -0.35 8.77
C ASN A 303 -2.57 0.28 8.57
N GLN A 304 -3.66 -0.43 8.88
CA GLN A 304 -5.04 0.07 8.77
C GLN A 304 -5.57 0.70 10.06
N LEU A 305 -4.88 0.56 11.19
CA LEU A 305 -5.32 1.20 12.44
C LEU A 305 -5.19 2.72 12.32
N SER A 306 -6.23 3.45 12.72
CA SER A 306 -6.23 4.92 12.76
C SER A 306 -5.17 5.49 13.71
N THR A 307 -4.72 4.70 14.69
CA THR A 307 -3.65 5.05 15.63
C THR A 307 -2.25 4.88 15.05
N THR A 308 -2.10 4.18 13.93
CA THR A 308 -0.80 3.86 13.36
C THR A 308 -0.19 5.08 12.69
N LYS A 309 0.93 5.53 13.23
CA LYS A 309 1.75 6.60 12.64
C LYS A 309 2.87 5.99 11.80
N SER A 310 3.58 5.02 12.36
CA SER A 310 4.69 4.31 11.70
C SER A 310 4.19 3.07 10.95
N LYS A 311 4.17 3.15 9.61
CA LYS A 311 3.72 2.06 8.74
C LYS A 311 4.82 1.03 8.46
N ILE A 312 4.42 -0.23 8.43
CA ILE A 312 5.24 -1.36 7.98
C ILE A 312 5.25 -1.35 6.45
N ARG A 313 6.41 -1.32 5.80
CA ARG A 313 6.54 -1.24 4.34
C ARG A 313 6.96 -2.53 3.66
N ALA A 314 7.66 -3.40 4.37
CA ALA A 314 8.13 -4.68 3.85
C ALA A 314 8.20 -5.72 4.95
N ILE A 315 8.01 -6.99 4.58
CA ILE A 315 8.36 -8.16 5.39
C ILE A 315 9.14 -9.11 4.49
N THR A 316 10.38 -9.43 4.87
CA THR A 316 11.25 -10.33 4.12
C THR A 316 11.60 -11.55 4.97
N PRO A 317 10.86 -12.66 4.81
CA PRO A 317 11.10 -13.85 5.59
C PRO A 317 12.47 -14.48 5.34
N TYR A 318 13.06 -14.98 6.43
CA TYR A 318 14.33 -15.67 6.49
C TYR A 318 14.11 -17.17 6.69
N ARG A 319 14.70 -18.09 5.90
CA ARG A 319 15.63 -17.98 4.76
C ARG A 319 15.08 -18.76 3.56
N TRP A 320 15.34 -18.32 2.34
CA TRP A 320 14.88 -18.97 1.10
C TRP A 320 15.67 -20.25 0.77
N THR A 321 17.00 -20.20 0.89
CA THR A 321 17.93 -21.26 0.41
C THR A 321 18.09 -22.40 1.42
N ILE A 322 18.73 -23.51 0.99
CA ILE A 322 19.03 -24.68 1.83
C ILE A 322 20.11 -24.46 2.89
N ASN A 323 20.55 -23.22 3.07
CA ASN A 323 21.69 -22.96 3.95
C ASN A 323 21.25 -23.15 5.40
N ASP A 324 21.49 -24.36 5.89
CA ASP A 324 21.79 -24.61 7.29
C ASP A 324 23.04 -23.79 7.61
N ASP A 325 22.93 -22.83 8.51
CA ASP A 325 24.03 -22.01 9.01
C ASP A 325 24.96 -22.82 9.94
N GLY A 326 24.77 -24.15 10.01
CA GLY A 326 25.50 -25.06 10.87
C GLY A 326 24.96 -25.09 12.30
N THR A 327 23.89 -24.35 12.59
CA THR A 327 23.26 -24.31 13.92
C THR A 327 22.21 -25.40 14.11
N GLY A 328 21.93 -26.20 13.07
CA GLY A 328 20.90 -27.23 13.08
C GLY A 328 19.48 -26.67 12.94
N ARG A 329 19.33 -25.37 12.65
CA ARG A 329 18.07 -24.69 12.39
C ARG A 329 17.84 -24.61 10.89
N ASP A 330 17.06 -25.53 10.34
CA ASP A 330 16.68 -25.46 8.93
C ASP A 330 15.57 -24.41 8.71
N PHE A 331 15.98 -23.24 8.21
CA PHE A 331 15.09 -22.15 7.81
C PHE A 331 14.65 -22.23 6.34
N ALA A 332 15.03 -23.26 5.58
CA ALA A 332 14.86 -23.32 4.12
C ALA A 332 13.40 -23.36 3.67
N ILE A 333 12.82 -22.18 3.44
CA ILE A 333 11.45 -22.01 2.94
C ILE A 333 11.30 -22.61 1.54
N GLY A 334 12.30 -22.42 0.67
CA GLY A 334 12.25 -22.78 -0.76
C GLY A 334 12.12 -24.27 -1.07
N ARG A 335 12.30 -25.16 -0.08
CA ARG A 335 12.23 -26.62 -0.26
C ARG A 335 10.96 -27.27 0.30
N ARG A 336 10.05 -26.47 0.85
CA ARG A 336 8.85 -26.94 1.55
C ARG A 336 7.63 -26.63 0.71
N ALA A 337 7.19 -27.58 -0.11
CA ALA A 337 6.16 -27.34 -1.12
C ALA A 337 4.83 -26.84 -0.52
N ASN A 338 4.42 -27.38 0.62
CA ASN A 338 3.17 -27.00 1.28
C ASN A 338 3.30 -25.67 2.02
N LEU A 339 4.47 -25.40 2.62
CA LEU A 339 4.75 -24.09 3.22
C LEU A 339 4.84 -22.98 2.14
N LEU A 340 5.39 -23.29 0.97
CA LEU A 340 5.37 -22.38 -0.19
C LEU A 340 3.94 -22.12 -0.67
N SER A 341 3.01 -23.07 -0.50
CA SER A 341 1.59 -22.85 -0.78
C SER A 341 1.00 -21.77 0.15
N ASP A 342 1.29 -21.85 1.45
CA ASP A 342 0.91 -20.82 2.44
C ASP A 342 1.46 -19.44 2.04
N LEU A 343 2.76 -19.35 1.75
CA LEU A 343 3.40 -18.10 1.34
C LEU A 343 2.79 -17.53 0.04
N LYS A 344 2.51 -18.37 -0.97
CA LYS A 344 1.85 -17.95 -2.21
C LYS A 344 0.45 -17.41 -1.95
N LYS A 345 -0.33 -18.05 -1.08
CA LYS A 345 -1.66 -17.57 -0.68
C LYS A 345 -1.59 -16.20 -0.01
N ALA A 346 -0.56 -15.97 0.81
CA ALA A 346 -0.30 -14.68 1.42
C ALA A 346 0.04 -13.61 0.37
N PHE A 347 0.94 -13.91 -0.58
CA PHE A 347 1.33 -12.98 -1.64
C PHE A 347 0.17 -12.65 -2.58
N ALA A 348 -0.72 -13.61 -2.84
CA ALA A 348 -1.92 -13.41 -3.65
C ALA A 348 -2.89 -12.37 -3.07
N GLN A 349 -2.83 -12.09 -1.75
CA GLN A 349 -3.65 -11.05 -1.13
C GLN A 349 -3.21 -9.63 -1.47
N LYS A 350 -1.96 -9.44 -1.95
CA LYS A 350 -1.38 -8.13 -2.32
C LYS A 350 -1.54 -7.07 -1.23
N TYR A 351 -1.35 -7.46 0.03
CA TYR A 351 -1.34 -6.51 1.14
C TYR A 351 -0.31 -5.41 0.88
N SER A 352 -0.72 -4.15 1.05
CA SER A 352 0.10 -2.98 0.78
C SER A 352 0.10 -2.00 1.95
N TRP A 353 1.12 -1.14 2.01
CA TRP A 353 1.23 -0.03 2.97
C TRP A 353 0.73 1.30 2.42
N THR A 354 0.63 1.38 1.10
CA THR A 354 0.10 2.52 0.37
C THR A 354 -0.61 2.07 -0.92
N SER A 355 -1.23 3.02 -1.62
CA SER A 355 -1.70 2.80 -2.98
C SER A 355 -0.52 2.45 -3.87
N SER A 356 -0.64 1.35 -4.60
CA SER A 356 0.47 0.88 -5.40
C SER A 356 0.81 1.84 -6.55
N ALA A 357 2.12 2.10 -6.76
CA ALA A 357 2.62 2.90 -7.90
C ALA A 357 2.38 2.15 -9.19
N CYS A 358 2.50 0.82 -9.07
CA CYS A 358 1.73 -0.08 -9.88
C CYS A 358 0.27 0.06 -9.44
N GLY A 359 -0.47 0.98 -10.05
CA GLY A 359 -1.89 0.68 -10.16
C GLY A 359 -2.04 -0.77 -10.73
N THR A 360 -3.20 -1.17 -11.11
CA THR A 360 -3.56 -0.75 -12.47
C THR A 360 -2.63 0.34 -13.06
N SER A 361 -1.34 0.10 -13.29
CA SER A 361 -0.62 0.88 -14.29
C SER A 361 -1.15 0.33 -15.60
N LYS A 362 -2.43 0.67 -15.82
CA LYS A 362 -2.77 1.34 -17.03
C LYS A 362 -1.70 2.36 -17.26
N CYS A 363 -0.70 1.94 -18.01
CA CYS A 363 0.16 2.84 -18.71
C CYS A 363 -0.78 3.91 -19.31
N VAL A 364 -0.39 5.17 -19.17
CA VAL A 364 -1.13 6.29 -19.77
C VAL A 364 -0.35 6.86 -20.94
N LYS A 365 0.92 6.45 -21.06
CA LYS A 365 1.84 6.77 -22.14
C LYS A 365 2.86 5.65 -22.34
N ASP A 366 3.44 5.58 -23.52
CA ASP A 366 4.41 4.54 -23.89
C ASP A 366 5.69 4.54 -23.04
N ALA A 367 6.07 5.70 -22.49
CA ALA A 367 7.21 5.83 -21.60
C ALA A 367 7.07 5.05 -20.28
N ASP A 368 5.84 4.64 -19.95
CA ASP A 368 5.53 3.84 -18.76
C ASP A 368 5.82 2.34 -18.99
N CYS A 369 6.17 1.93 -20.22
CA CYS A 369 6.37 0.53 -20.62
C CYS A 369 7.84 0.15 -20.86
N PRO A 370 8.25 -1.11 -20.58
CA PRO A 370 9.60 -1.59 -20.84
C PRO A 370 10.00 -1.50 -22.32
N SER A 371 11.29 -1.37 -22.61
CA SER A 371 11.83 -1.30 -23.97
C SER A 371 11.27 -2.39 -24.88
N GLY A 372 10.73 -1.98 -26.04
CA GLY A 372 10.07 -2.90 -26.98
C GLY A 372 8.61 -3.24 -26.63
N LYS A 373 7.99 -2.50 -25.70
CA LYS A 373 6.55 -2.57 -25.38
C LYS A 373 5.89 -1.19 -25.51
N ARG A 374 4.59 -1.16 -25.78
CA ARG A 374 3.77 0.05 -25.91
C ARG A 374 2.59 -0.01 -24.97
N CYS A 375 2.05 1.15 -24.65
CA CYS A 375 0.94 1.25 -23.75
C CYS A 375 -0.42 1.11 -24.44
N ASP A 376 -1.21 0.10 -24.08
CA ASP A 376 -2.64 0.10 -24.35
C ASP A 376 -3.36 0.93 -23.28
N THR A 377 -3.73 2.16 -23.61
CA THR A 377 -4.37 3.09 -22.67
C THR A 377 -5.81 2.72 -22.31
N SER A 378 -6.43 1.77 -23.03
CA SER A 378 -7.81 1.33 -22.79
C SER A 378 -7.89 0.23 -21.72
N THR A 379 -7.06 -0.79 -21.86
CA THR A 379 -6.93 -1.90 -20.90
C THR A 379 -5.92 -1.58 -19.83
N GLY A 380 -4.96 -0.75 -20.18
CA GLY A 380 -3.87 -0.38 -19.35
C GLY A 380 -2.74 -1.39 -19.27
N ALA A 381 -2.46 -2.08 -20.36
CA ALA A 381 -1.41 -3.10 -20.38
C ALA A 381 -0.26 -2.67 -21.30
N CYS A 382 0.98 -2.98 -20.89
CA CYS A 382 2.12 -2.86 -21.78
C CYS A 382 2.18 -4.05 -22.75
N VAL A 383 1.84 -3.82 -24.01
CA VAL A 383 1.79 -4.83 -25.07
C VAL A 383 3.10 -4.88 -25.85
N SER A 384 3.57 -6.08 -26.20
CA SER A 384 4.82 -6.26 -26.94
C SER A 384 4.76 -5.62 -28.32
N VAL A 385 5.78 -4.84 -28.64
CA VAL A 385 5.99 -4.27 -29.97
C VAL A 385 6.92 -5.21 -30.71
N THR A 386 6.37 -6.02 -31.61
CA THR A 386 7.18 -6.64 -32.65
C THR A 386 7.72 -5.51 -33.53
N PRO A 387 9.05 -5.39 -33.71
CA PRO A 387 9.65 -4.21 -34.31
C PRO A 387 9.33 -4.17 -35.80
N THR A 388 8.59 -3.15 -36.22
CA THR A 388 8.62 -2.66 -37.59
C THR A 388 8.62 -1.13 -37.59
N HIS A 389 9.86 -0.62 -37.62
CA HIS A 389 10.38 0.61 -38.24
C HIS A 389 9.71 1.99 -38.04
N CYS A 390 10.30 2.82 -37.17
CA CYS A 390 10.99 4.10 -37.45
C CYS A 390 11.16 4.86 -36.13
N THR A 391 12.37 5.39 -35.83
CA THR A 391 12.65 6.06 -34.55
C THR A 391 12.55 7.60 -34.66
N PRO A 392 12.30 8.31 -33.53
CA PRO A 392 12.02 9.75 -33.50
C PRO A 392 13.09 10.69 -34.09
N GLN A 393 14.30 10.20 -34.39
CA GLN A 393 15.41 11.00 -34.91
C GLN A 393 15.23 11.45 -36.39
N GLN A 394 14.26 10.92 -37.15
CA GLN A 394 14.17 11.12 -38.60
C GLN A 394 13.14 12.15 -39.12
N CYS A 395 12.13 12.62 -38.35
CA CYS A 395 11.10 13.56 -38.88
C CYS A 395 11.12 14.99 -38.26
N GLY A 396 12.06 15.34 -37.36
CA GLY A 396 12.15 16.69 -36.80
C GLY A 396 10.83 17.21 -36.19
N ALA A 397 10.36 18.39 -36.60
CA ALA A 397 9.12 19.03 -36.11
C ALA A 397 7.81 18.49 -36.75
N GLN A 398 7.87 17.39 -37.50
CA GLN A 398 6.72 16.74 -38.14
C GLN A 398 6.20 15.55 -37.33
N VAL A 399 4.97 15.11 -37.57
CA VAL A 399 4.37 13.93 -36.92
C VAL A 399 4.41 12.75 -37.88
N CYS A 400 4.80 11.57 -37.39
CA CYS A 400 4.70 10.33 -38.16
C CYS A 400 3.22 10.02 -38.43
N SER A 401 2.82 9.85 -39.69
CA SER A 401 1.47 9.40 -40.04
C SER A 401 1.33 7.90 -39.75
N PRO A 402 0.36 7.47 -38.94
CA PRO A 402 -0.14 6.11 -39.03
C PRO A 402 -1.24 6.12 -40.10
N SER A 403 -0.95 5.65 -41.30
CA SER A 403 -2.01 5.44 -42.28
C SER A 403 -1.92 4.08 -42.96
N SER A 404 -2.94 3.28 -42.60
CA SER A 404 -3.52 2.12 -43.25
C SER A 404 -2.71 0.81 -43.31
N CYS A 405 -3.44 -0.28 -43.06
CA CYS A 405 -3.06 -1.69 -43.13
C CYS A 405 -2.20 -2.07 -44.36
N PRO A 406 -1.47 -3.21 -44.29
CA PRO A 406 -0.06 -3.34 -44.66
C PRO A 406 0.19 -3.58 -46.15
N SER A 407 0.94 -2.69 -46.79
CA SER A 407 1.98 -2.97 -47.81
C SER A 407 2.45 -1.64 -48.40
N GLU A 408 3.76 -1.35 -48.28
CA GLU A 408 4.51 -0.16 -48.77
C GLU A 408 4.73 1.00 -47.76
N PRO A 409 5.88 1.71 -47.83
CA PRO A 409 6.39 2.58 -46.76
C PRO A 409 5.84 4.03 -46.81
N GLY A 410 5.34 4.54 -45.68
CA GLY A 410 4.82 5.92 -45.54
C GLY A 410 5.89 6.96 -45.13
N GLY A 411 5.80 8.17 -45.69
CA GLY A 411 6.63 9.35 -45.36
C GLY A 411 5.98 10.34 -44.36
N CYS A 412 6.75 11.32 -43.85
CA CYS A 412 6.33 12.31 -42.84
C CYS A 412 5.28 13.33 -43.36
N VAL A 413 4.33 13.82 -42.53
CA VAL A 413 3.28 14.79 -42.93
C VAL A 413 2.98 15.87 -41.87
N SER A 414 2.45 17.03 -42.30
CA SER A 414 2.22 18.24 -41.48
C SER A 414 0.74 18.50 -41.07
N LYS A 415 0.53 19.13 -39.90
CA LYS A 415 -0.76 19.57 -39.29
C LYS A 415 -1.64 20.43 -40.22
N GLY A 416 -2.97 20.24 -40.17
CA GLY A 416 -3.96 21.11 -40.85
C GLY A 416 -5.09 21.62 -39.91
N SER A 417 -5.67 22.76 -40.29
CA SER A 417 -6.45 23.72 -39.50
C SER A 417 -7.87 23.95 -40.06
N GLY A 418 -8.82 23.05 -39.81
CA GLY A 418 -10.23 23.20 -40.23
C GLY A 418 -11.24 23.00 -39.09
N GLN A 419 -12.51 23.35 -39.33
CA GLN A 419 -13.58 23.34 -38.31
C GLN A 419 -14.54 22.15 -38.52
N PHE A 420 -14.91 21.47 -37.43
CA PHE A 420 -15.85 20.34 -37.43
C PHE A 420 -17.19 20.71 -36.78
N SER A 421 -18.27 20.07 -37.24
CA SER A 421 -19.61 20.13 -36.63
C SER A 421 -20.34 18.80 -36.81
N PHE A 422 -21.31 18.50 -35.92
CA PHE A 422 -21.98 17.20 -35.84
C PHE A 422 -23.50 17.36 -35.76
N GLN A 423 -24.27 16.50 -36.43
CA GLN A 423 -25.73 16.43 -36.32
C GLN A 423 -26.20 14.98 -36.13
N PRO A 424 -27.05 14.66 -35.13
CA PRO A 424 -27.65 15.59 -34.16
C PRO A 424 -26.62 16.22 -33.21
N THR A 425 -26.99 17.32 -32.55
CA THR A 425 -26.19 17.98 -31.53
C THR A 425 -26.98 17.99 -30.21
N PRO A 426 -26.54 17.26 -29.15
CA PRO A 426 -25.38 16.37 -29.14
C PRO A 426 -25.58 15.09 -29.98
N PRO A 427 -24.50 14.44 -30.44
CA PRO A 427 -24.55 13.14 -31.11
C PRO A 427 -25.17 12.05 -30.21
N LEU A 428 -26.05 11.23 -30.78
CA LEU A 428 -26.84 10.25 -30.03
C LEU A 428 -26.39 8.81 -30.30
N PRO A 429 -26.40 7.91 -29.29
CA PRO A 429 -26.07 6.51 -29.48
C PRO A 429 -27.08 5.82 -30.39
N HIS A 430 -26.62 4.79 -31.08
CA HIS A 430 -27.33 3.97 -32.07
C HIS A 430 -27.88 4.75 -33.28
N SER A 431 -27.45 6.00 -33.49
CA SER A 431 -27.83 6.83 -34.62
C SER A 431 -26.69 7.01 -35.62
N LEU A 432 -27.01 7.41 -36.85
CA LEU A 432 -26.03 7.97 -37.78
C LEU A 432 -25.73 9.41 -37.38
N VAL A 433 -24.46 9.76 -37.32
CA VAL A 433 -24.01 11.13 -37.03
C VAL A 433 -23.46 11.74 -38.30
N ARG A 434 -24.04 12.87 -38.70
CA ARG A 434 -23.54 13.68 -39.81
C ARG A 434 -22.43 14.58 -39.34
N VAL A 435 -21.22 14.34 -39.83
CA VAL A 435 -20.04 15.17 -39.59
C VAL A 435 -19.86 16.13 -40.76
N SER A 436 -19.76 17.43 -40.47
CA SER A 436 -19.39 18.44 -41.46
C SER A 436 -18.05 19.08 -41.13
N PHE A 437 -17.13 19.07 -42.10
CA PHE A 437 -15.81 19.70 -42.02
C PHE A 437 -15.75 20.93 -42.95
N VAL A 438 -15.24 22.06 -42.46
CA VAL A 438 -15.13 23.31 -43.21
C VAL A 438 -13.69 23.79 -43.25
N HIS A 439 -13.23 24.16 -44.44
CA HIS A 439 -11.88 24.67 -44.66
C HIS A 439 -11.79 25.67 -45.84
N PRO A 440 -10.88 26.67 -45.81
CA PRO A 440 -10.71 27.64 -46.91
C PRO A 440 -10.21 27.03 -48.24
N THR A 441 -9.32 26.05 -48.18
CA THR A 441 -8.78 25.34 -49.36
C THR A 441 -9.69 24.21 -49.77
N GLY A 442 -9.96 24.03 -51.07
CA GLY A 442 -10.74 22.90 -51.60
C GLY A 442 -9.86 21.74 -52.07
N TRP A 443 -10.35 20.50 -51.95
CA TRP A 443 -9.64 19.28 -52.35
C TRP A 443 -10.55 18.34 -53.15
N ALA A 444 -9.93 17.60 -54.07
CA ALA A 444 -10.63 16.70 -54.99
C ALA A 444 -10.79 15.26 -54.45
N TYR A 445 -9.90 14.81 -53.58
CA TYR A 445 -9.92 13.45 -53.01
C TYR A 445 -9.91 13.56 -51.49
N ILE A 446 -11.01 13.14 -50.86
CA ILE A 446 -11.24 13.38 -49.44
C ILE A 446 -11.83 12.13 -48.79
N GLY A 447 -11.51 11.94 -47.51
CA GLY A 447 -12.06 10.88 -46.69
C GLY A 447 -12.28 11.36 -45.27
N LEU A 448 -13.08 10.60 -44.53
CA LEU A 448 -13.27 10.82 -43.11
C LEU A 448 -13.19 9.47 -42.39
N THR A 449 -12.39 9.37 -41.35
CA THR A 449 -12.28 8.17 -40.53
C THR A 449 -12.63 8.48 -39.09
N TYR A 450 -13.21 7.52 -38.38
CA TYR A 450 -13.53 7.66 -36.97
C TYR A 450 -13.13 6.42 -36.19
N CYS A 451 -12.69 6.64 -34.95
CA CYS A 451 -12.23 5.59 -34.05
C CYS A 451 -12.67 5.92 -32.62
N GLY A 452 -13.32 4.95 -31.96
CA GLY A 452 -13.89 5.05 -30.62
C GLY A 452 -14.48 3.71 -30.23
N PRO A 453 -15.59 3.67 -29.45
CA PRO A 453 -16.33 2.42 -29.16
C PRO A 453 -16.70 1.62 -30.42
N THR A 454 -16.89 2.30 -31.54
CA THR A 454 -16.91 1.71 -32.90
C THR A 454 -15.90 2.44 -33.78
N GLN A 455 -15.48 1.82 -34.88
CA GLN A 455 -14.55 2.43 -35.83
C GLN A 455 -14.98 2.15 -37.28
N GLY A 456 -14.65 3.06 -38.18
CA GLY A 456 -15.00 2.94 -39.58
C GLY A 456 -14.63 4.17 -40.41
N GLU A 457 -15.08 4.16 -41.65
CA GLU A 457 -14.95 5.27 -42.59
C GLU A 457 -16.31 5.95 -42.74
N GLY A 458 -16.30 7.28 -42.81
CA GLY A 458 -17.48 8.08 -43.09
C GLY A 458 -17.89 7.95 -44.55
N THR A 459 -19.18 7.82 -44.78
CA THR A 459 -19.75 7.82 -46.13
C THR A 459 -19.84 9.26 -46.62
N ASN A 460 -19.10 9.60 -47.66
CA ASN A 460 -19.13 10.94 -48.25
C ASN A 460 -20.50 11.22 -48.86
N LEU A 461 -21.16 12.27 -48.39
CA LEU A 461 -22.49 12.64 -48.86
C LEU A 461 -22.45 13.78 -49.87
N LYS A 462 -21.69 14.84 -49.55
CA LYS A 462 -21.76 16.09 -50.29
C LYS A 462 -20.54 16.98 -50.08
N ILE A 463 -20.24 17.75 -51.11
CA ILE A 463 -19.29 18.86 -51.11
C ILE A 463 -20.03 20.13 -51.52
N ASP A 464 -19.94 21.18 -50.71
CA ASP A 464 -20.50 22.50 -50.99
C ASP A 464 -19.41 23.57 -50.92
N LYS A 465 -19.46 24.55 -51.82
CA LYS A 465 -18.64 25.77 -51.71
C LYS A 465 -19.54 26.91 -51.23
N ALA A 466 -19.29 27.42 -50.03
CA ALA A 466 -20.05 28.49 -49.44
C ALA A 466 -19.79 29.84 -50.16
N PRO A 467 -20.72 30.82 -50.11
CA PRO A 467 -20.55 32.12 -50.77
C PRO A 467 -19.32 32.90 -50.30
N ASN A 468 -18.85 32.66 -49.08
CA ASN A 468 -17.62 33.23 -48.52
C ASN A 468 -16.32 32.56 -49.05
N GLY A 469 -16.42 31.63 -50.00
CA GLY A 469 -15.31 30.95 -50.65
C GLY A 469 -14.79 29.69 -49.94
N GLN A 470 -15.29 29.35 -48.75
CA GLN A 470 -14.90 28.14 -48.02
C GLN A 470 -15.56 26.88 -48.57
N PHE A 471 -14.88 25.74 -48.45
CA PHE A 471 -15.40 24.43 -48.83
C PHE A 471 -15.92 23.71 -47.58
N ARG A 472 -17.07 23.05 -47.72
CA ARG A 472 -17.71 22.22 -46.71
C ARG A 472 -17.90 20.81 -47.24
N TRP A 473 -17.49 19.83 -46.45
CA TRP A 473 -17.70 18.42 -46.74
C TRP A 473 -18.54 17.77 -45.65
N SER A 474 -19.51 16.96 -46.05
CA SER A 474 -20.39 16.26 -45.12
C SER A 474 -20.29 14.75 -45.29
N PHE A 475 -20.14 14.04 -44.18
CA PHE A 475 -20.07 12.58 -44.10
C PHE A 475 -21.06 12.07 -43.07
N ASP A 476 -21.65 10.91 -43.29
CA ASP A 476 -22.34 10.18 -42.23
C ASP A 476 -21.41 9.10 -41.66
N ILE A 477 -21.35 9.02 -40.33
CA ILE A 477 -20.65 7.97 -39.58
C ILE A 477 -21.62 7.21 -38.67
N GLY A 478 -21.37 5.92 -38.47
CA GLY A 478 -22.17 5.07 -37.58
C GLY A 478 -22.99 3.99 -38.30
N PRO A 479 -23.95 3.34 -37.60
CA PRO A 479 -24.46 3.68 -36.26
C PRO A 479 -23.37 3.72 -35.18
N VAL A 480 -23.36 4.75 -34.33
CA VAL A 480 -22.34 4.93 -33.27
C VAL A 480 -22.84 4.43 -31.91
N ALA A 481 -21.99 3.78 -31.11
CA ALA A 481 -22.29 3.46 -29.71
C ALA A 481 -21.92 4.62 -28.76
N GLU A 482 -22.46 4.60 -27.55
CA GLU A 482 -22.12 5.56 -26.48
C GLU A 482 -20.61 5.55 -26.16
N GLY A 483 -20.03 6.74 -26.00
CA GLY A 483 -18.62 6.96 -25.69
C GLY A 483 -17.96 8.05 -26.54
N VAL A 484 -16.62 8.15 -26.44
CA VAL A 484 -15.84 9.22 -27.07
C VAL A 484 -15.15 8.72 -28.35
N TYR A 485 -15.28 9.49 -29.42
CA TYR A 485 -14.72 9.21 -30.74
C TYR A 485 -13.67 10.24 -31.13
N ARG A 486 -12.61 9.81 -31.82
CA ARG A 486 -11.74 10.67 -32.62
C ARG A 486 -12.20 10.60 -34.07
N VAL A 487 -12.51 11.75 -34.66
CA VAL A 487 -12.89 11.90 -36.06
C VAL A 487 -11.78 12.64 -36.81
N SER A 488 -11.33 12.11 -37.95
CA SER A 488 -10.22 12.67 -38.74
C SER A 488 -10.63 12.84 -40.20
N PHE A 489 -10.37 14.01 -40.77
CA PHE A 489 -10.59 14.32 -42.18
C PHE A 489 -9.26 14.20 -42.93
N THR A 490 -9.27 13.45 -44.03
CA THR A 490 -8.11 13.19 -44.87
C THR A 490 -8.33 13.76 -46.26
N ALA A 491 -7.25 14.25 -46.88
CA ALA A 491 -7.24 14.69 -48.27
C ALA A 491 -6.17 13.94 -49.08
N ASP A 492 -6.14 14.18 -50.39
CA ASP A 492 -5.16 13.65 -51.34
C ASP A 492 -5.11 12.10 -51.31
N LYS A 493 -6.27 11.46 -51.52
CA LYS A 493 -6.47 10.00 -51.49
C LYS A 493 -6.10 9.35 -50.14
N GLY A 494 -6.34 10.05 -49.04
CA GLY A 494 -6.11 9.53 -47.68
C GLY A 494 -4.66 9.67 -47.20
N ALA A 495 -3.75 10.17 -48.04
CA ALA A 495 -2.32 10.27 -47.73
C ALA A 495 -1.99 11.36 -46.70
N LYS A 496 -2.91 12.30 -46.46
CA LYS A 496 -2.68 13.41 -45.52
C LYS A 496 -3.89 13.68 -44.65
N ILE A 497 -3.70 13.65 -43.33
CA ILE A 497 -4.69 14.13 -42.36
C ILE A 497 -4.65 15.66 -42.36
N ILE A 498 -5.80 16.27 -42.64
CA ILE A 498 -5.97 17.72 -42.76
C ILE A 498 -6.68 18.31 -41.53
N GLY A 499 -7.37 17.49 -40.73
CA GLY A 499 -7.95 17.93 -39.46
C GLY A 499 -8.44 16.75 -38.62
N SER A 500 -8.49 16.91 -37.31
CA SER A 500 -9.05 15.93 -36.38
C SER A 500 -9.76 16.59 -35.19
N VAL A 501 -10.78 15.94 -34.64
CA VAL A 501 -11.60 16.43 -33.50
C VAL A 501 -12.08 15.27 -32.62
N GLN A 502 -12.40 15.54 -31.36
CA GLN A 502 -13.11 14.59 -30.48
C GLN A 502 -14.62 14.85 -30.50
N MET A 503 -15.40 13.77 -30.60
CA MET A 503 -16.86 13.77 -30.61
C MET A 503 -17.36 12.87 -29.47
N VAL A 504 -18.24 13.36 -28.61
CA VAL A 504 -18.84 12.58 -27.52
C VAL A 504 -20.25 12.16 -27.93
N VAL A 505 -20.57 10.88 -27.74
CA VAL A 505 -21.88 10.28 -28.00
C VAL A 505 -22.43 9.80 -26.66
N GLN A 506 -23.58 10.30 -26.22
CA GLN A 506 -24.19 9.90 -24.94
C GLN A 506 -25.72 9.91 -25.03
N ALA A 507 -26.38 9.08 -24.22
CA ALA A 507 -27.84 9.07 -24.15
C ALA A 507 -28.39 10.40 -23.60
N PRO A 508 -29.61 10.84 -23.98
CA PRO A 508 -30.20 12.04 -23.40
C PRO A 508 -30.53 11.80 -21.91
N CYS A 509 -29.78 12.46 -21.03
CA CYS A 509 -30.02 12.54 -19.58
C CYS A 509 -30.69 13.90 -19.27
N THR A 510 -31.73 13.91 -18.44
CA THR A 510 -32.40 15.14 -17.99
C THR A 510 -31.96 15.40 -16.55
N PRO A 511 -31.19 16.47 -16.27
CA PRO A 511 -30.69 16.75 -14.92
C PRO A 511 -31.82 16.88 -13.88
N SER A 512 -31.66 16.22 -12.75
CA SER A 512 -32.53 16.26 -11.58
C SER A 512 -31.69 16.34 -10.29
N GLN A 513 -32.33 16.53 -9.14
CA GLN A 513 -31.59 16.64 -7.88
C GLN A 513 -30.99 15.28 -7.49
N GLU A 514 -29.71 15.29 -7.08
CA GLU A 514 -29.03 14.10 -6.55
C GLU A 514 -29.81 13.42 -5.42
N THR A 515 -30.02 12.11 -5.59
CA THR A 515 -30.61 11.25 -4.57
C THR A 515 -29.71 10.04 -4.33
N CYS A 516 -29.68 9.55 -3.09
CA CYS A 516 -28.81 8.42 -2.70
C CYS A 516 -29.35 7.13 -3.30
N ASN A 517 -29.09 6.90 -4.59
CA ASN A 517 -29.72 5.88 -5.42
C ASN A 517 -28.73 5.16 -6.36
N ASN A 518 -27.44 5.50 -6.29
CA ASN A 518 -26.37 4.95 -7.13
C ASN A 518 -26.54 5.30 -8.62
N LYS A 519 -27.02 6.51 -8.92
CA LYS A 519 -27.11 7.12 -10.25
C LYS A 519 -26.55 8.55 -10.20
N ASP A 520 -26.22 9.06 -11.38
CA ASP A 520 -25.89 10.46 -11.62
C ASP A 520 -27.21 11.12 -12.06
N ASP A 521 -27.97 11.60 -11.08
CA ASP A 521 -29.32 12.14 -11.27
C ASP A 521 -29.25 13.55 -11.87
N ASP A 522 -28.17 14.30 -11.60
CA ASP A 522 -27.95 15.66 -12.09
C ASP A 522 -27.14 15.72 -13.40
N CYS A 523 -26.73 14.56 -13.91
CA CYS A 523 -25.99 14.35 -15.15
C CYS A 523 -24.66 15.12 -15.18
N ASN A 524 -24.02 15.35 -14.03
CA ASN A 524 -22.77 16.10 -13.91
C ASN A 524 -21.51 15.24 -14.11
N GLY A 525 -21.67 13.91 -14.21
CA GLY A 525 -20.61 12.93 -14.35
C GLY A 525 -20.12 12.31 -13.04
N GLN A 526 -20.78 12.57 -11.92
CA GLN A 526 -20.50 12.02 -10.59
C GLN A 526 -21.75 11.30 -10.06
N ILE A 527 -21.56 10.24 -9.28
CA ILE A 527 -22.66 9.44 -8.73
C ILE A 527 -22.80 9.74 -7.24
N ASP A 528 -24.03 10.03 -6.79
CA ASP A 528 -24.41 10.30 -5.39
C ASP A 528 -23.53 11.38 -4.72
N ASP A 529 -23.15 12.44 -5.44
CA ASP A 529 -22.18 13.41 -4.93
C ASP A 529 -22.80 14.41 -3.94
N GLY A 530 -22.03 14.75 -2.89
CA GLY A 530 -22.41 15.76 -1.90
C GLY A 530 -23.54 15.36 -0.94
N LEU A 531 -24.05 14.12 -0.99
CA LEU A 531 -25.18 13.68 -0.18
C LEU A 531 -24.81 13.34 1.27
N GLN A 532 -25.34 14.12 2.22
CA GLN A 532 -25.17 13.93 3.66
C GLN A 532 -26.52 14.07 4.40
N ARG A 533 -26.70 13.34 5.49
CA ARG A 533 -27.87 13.50 6.38
C ARG A 533 -27.52 13.37 7.85
N THR A 534 -28.26 14.05 8.71
CA THR A 534 -28.20 13.84 10.16
C THR A 534 -28.72 12.45 10.52
N CYS A 535 -28.13 11.85 11.54
CA CYS A 535 -28.52 10.54 12.05
C CYS A 535 -28.37 10.49 13.58
N TYR A 536 -29.12 9.60 14.21
CA TYR A 536 -28.94 9.25 15.61
C TYR A 536 -29.51 7.85 15.81
N THR A 537 -28.72 6.97 16.41
CA THR A 537 -29.09 5.57 16.66
C THR A 537 -29.39 5.29 18.13
N GLY A 538 -29.30 6.30 18.99
CA GLY A 538 -29.75 6.23 20.38
C GLY A 538 -31.28 6.35 20.53
N PRO A 539 -31.82 6.12 21.74
CA PRO A 539 -33.25 6.27 22.03
C PRO A 539 -33.79 7.65 21.64
N ALA A 540 -35.05 7.70 21.22
CA ALA A 540 -35.69 8.98 20.90
C ALA A 540 -35.73 9.89 22.14
N GLY A 541 -35.33 11.16 21.99
CA GLY A 541 -35.31 12.14 23.07
C GLY A 541 -33.97 12.29 23.79
N THR A 542 -33.01 11.38 23.62
CA THR A 542 -31.70 11.49 24.30
C THR A 542 -30.68 12.30 23.52
N ALA A 543 -30.85 12.46 22.19
CA ALA A 543 -29.91 13.18 21.33
C ALA A 543 -29.71 14.67 21.68
N SER A 544 -30.64 15.25 22.45
CA SER A 544 -30.61 16.66 22.87
C SER A 544 -30.05 16.87 24.27
N ASN A 545 -29.78 15.81 25.03
CA ASN A 545 -29.26 15.89 26.39
C ASN A 545 -27.75 15.67 26.35
N ALA A 546 -26.98 16.65 26.80
CA ALA A 546 -25.52 16.52 26.83
C ALA A 546 -25.10 15.44 27.84
N PRO A 547 -24.17 14.53 27.48
CA PRO A 547 -23.25 14.66 26.37
C PRO A 547 -23.69 13.97 25.06
N CYS A 548 -24.88 13.34 25.03
CA CYS A 548 -25.42 12.73 23.82
C CYS A 548 -25.67 13.74 22.70
N ARG A 549 -25.43 13.31 21.45
CA ARG A 549 -25.66 14.13 20.25
C ARG A 549 -25.85 13.28 19.01
N ALA A 550 -26.56 13.85 18.04
CA ALA A 550 -26.67 13.31 16.68
C ALA A 550 -25.33 13.34 15.93
N GLY A 551 -25.16 12.41 14.99
CA GLY A 551 -24.05 12.36 14.04
C GLY A 551 -24.48 12.68 12.61
N GLN A 552 -23.63 12.35 11.64
CA GLN A 552 -23.91 12.46 10.20
C GLN A 552 -23.64 11.15 9.46
N GLN A 553 -24.46 10.85 8.45
CA GLN A 553 -24.24 9.78 7.47
C GLN A 553 -23.90 10.39 6.12
N LEU A 554 -22.93 9.79 5.44
CA LEU A 554 -22.62 10.08 4.04
C LEU A 554 -23.28 9.02 3.15
N CYS A 555 -23.80 9.40 1.99
CA CYS A 555 -24.19 8.42 0.99
C CYS A 555 -22.96 7.93 0.23
N VAL A 556 -22.82 6.61 0.08
CA VAL A 556 -21.82 6.00 -0.79
C VAL A 556 -22.49 4.85 -1.52
N ALA A 557 -22.49 4.89 -2.86
CA ALA A 557 -23.04 3.85 -3.72
C ALA A 557 -24.51 3.50 -3.40
N GLY A 558 -25.37 4.52 -3.29
CA GLY A 558 -26.80 4.39 -3.01
C GLY A 558 -27.14 3.95 -1.59
N GLN A 559 -26.18 3.96 -0.65
CA GLN A 559 -26.41 3.61 0.74
C GLN A 559 -25.88 4.65 1.71
N TRP A 560 -26.69 4.98 2.72
CA TRP A 560 -26.25 5.80 3.85
C TRP A 560 -25.31 5.00 4.75
N GLY A 561 -24.10 5.52 4.95
CA GLY A 561 -23.06 4.92 5.79
C GLY A 561 -23.39 4.89 7.28
N SER A 562 -22.41 4.61 8.13
CA SER A 562 -22.59 4.66 9.60
C SER A 562 -22.83 6.08 10.10
N CYS A 563 -23.51 6.21 11.24
CA CYS A 563 -23.73 7.50 11.88
C CYS A 563 -22.46 7.99 12.56
N GLN A 564 -21.68 8.84 11.88
CA GLN A 564 -20.40 9.31 12.38
C GLN A 564 -20.58 10.50 13.34
N GLY A 565 -19.88 10.44 14.48
CA GLY A 565 -19.88 11.54 15.45
C GLY A 565 -21.05 11.57 16.44
N GLU A 566 -21.95 10.58 16.38
CA GLU A 566 -22.99 10.44 17.40
C GLU A 566 -22.41 10.06 18.77
N GLN A 567 -23.04 10.55 19.84
CA GLN A 567 -22.80 10.13 21.21
C GLN A 567 -24.10 9.61 21.80
N ARG A 568 -24.11 8.34 22.20
CA ARG A 568 -25.29 7.61 22.67
C ARG A 568 -25.28 7.51 24.19
N PRO A 569 -26.45 7.34 24.82
CA PRO A 569 -26.54 7.22 26.27
C PRO A 569 -25.88 5.94 26.76
N LEU A 570 -25.23 6.02 27.92
CA LEU A 570 -24.89 4.85 28.71
C LEU A 570 -26.16 4.23 29.32
N PRO A 571 -26.10 2.98 29.79
CA PRO A 571 -27.25 2.35 30.45
C PRO A 571 -27.68 3.01 31.77
N ASN A 572 -26.73 3.56 32.54
CA ASN A 572 -26.91 4.30 33.80
C ASN A 572 -25.81 5.37 33.91
N ASP A 573 -25.96 6.32 34.84
CA ASP A 573 -24.90 7.28 35.18
C ASP A 573 -23.68 6.66 35.87
N ILE A 574 -22.54 7.33 35.68
CA ILE A 574 -21.31 7.09 36.43
C ILE A 574 -21.37 7.96 37.69
N CYS A 575 -21.24 7.37 38.88
CA CYS A 575 -21.37 8.12 40.13
C CYS A 575 -20.30 9.23 40.27
N HIS A 576 -20.76 10.45 40.60
CA HIS A 576 -19.93 11.58 41.02
C HIS A 576 -18.98 12.11 39.95
N ASP A 577 -19.25 11.84 38.67
CA ASP A 577 -18.54 12.49 37.57
C ASP A 577 -19.22 13.81 37.13
N ASN A 578 -20.40 14.10 37.69
CA ASN A 578 -21.19 15.30 37.42
C ASN A 578 -21.57 15.42 35.92
N VAL A 579 -21.79 14.28 35.27
CA VAL A 579 -22.23 14.14 33.87
C VAL A 579 -23.48 13.24 33.81
N ASP A 580 -24.50 13.68 33.05
CA ASP A 580 -25.68 12.89 32.66
C ASP A 580 -25.28 11.91 31.55
N ASN A 581 -24.63 10.81 31.91
CA ASN A 581 -24.04 9.86 30.99
C ASN A 581 -25.08 8.98 30.29
N ASP A 582 -26.20 8.70 30.95
CA ASP A 582 -27.34 8.00 30.34
C ASP A 582 -28.30 8.95 29.58
N CYS A 583 -27.97 10.24 29.55
CA CYS A 583 -28.65 11.30 28.82
C CYS A 583 -30.15 11.33 29.12
N ASN A 584 -30.56 10.97 30.34
CA ASN A 584 -31.95 10.93 30.78
C ASN A 584 -32.45 12.32 31.25
N GLY A 585 -31.55 13.31 31.35
CA GLY A 585 -31.80 14.67 31.79
C GLY A 585 -31.53 14.93 33.27
N LEU A 586 -31.04 13.93 34.01
CA LEU A 586 -30.65 14.01 35.41
C LEU A 586 -29.15 13.69 35.52
N VAL A 587 -28.43 14.45 36.35
CA VAL A 587 -26.99 14.22 36.57
C VAL A 587 -26.83 13.36 37.80
N ASP A 588 -26.02 12.30 37.70
CA ASP A 588 -25.68 11.38 38.78
C ASP A 588 -26.93 10.66 39.39
N ASP A 589 -27.88 10.19 38.57
CA ASP A 589 -29.05 9.39 38.98
C ASP A 589 -28.94 7.90 38.59
N GLN A 590 -29.59 7.00 39.34
CA GLN A 590 -29.57 5.54 39.13
C GLN A 590 -28.15 4.96 38.96
N CYS A 591 -27.14 5.60 39.55
CA CYS A 591 -25.77 5.22 39.30
C CYS A 591 -25.44 3.85 39.92
N THR A 592 -24.68 3.05 39.18
CA THR A 592 -24.05 1.84 39.70
C THR A 592 -22.59 2.15 40.06
N GLN A 593 -22.27 2.15 41.35
CA GLN A 593 -20.89 2.31 41.82
C GLN A 593 -20.01 1.16 41.29
N PRO A 594 -18.82 1.41 40.73
CA PRO A 594 -17.83 0.35 40.52
C PRO A 594 -17.37 -0.18 41.89
N GLU A 595 -17.40 -1.51 42.09
CA GLU A 595 -16.90 -2.17 43.30
C GLU A 595 -15.38 -1.95 43.48
N SER A 596 -14.98 -0.80 44.03
CA SER A 596 -13.70 -0.63 44.73
C SER A 596 -13.68 0.67 45.53
N SER A 597 -14.48 0.76 46.60
CA SER A 597 -14.17 1.64 47.73
C SER A 597 -14.93 1.21 49.00
N GLN A 598 -14.28 0.41 49.84
CA GLN A 598 -14.48 0.46 51.28
C GLN A 598 -13.13 0.71 51.96
N PRO A 599 -13.00 1.70 52.85
CA PRO A 599 -11.90 1.77 53.80
C PRO A 599 -12.21 0.93 55.07
N ASP A 600 -11.16 0.30 55.61
CA ASP A 600 -11.15 -0.73 56.66
C ASP A 600 -11.79 -0.36 58.02
N ALA A 601 -12.36 -1.38 58.71
CA ALA A 601 -11.89 -1.85 60.04
C ALA A 601 -12.85 -2.85 60.73
N LYS A 602 -12.34 -4.03 61.10
CA LYS A 602 -12.58 -4.65 62.43
C LYS A 602 -11.37 -5.50 62.86
N ILE A 603 -10.58 -4.93 63.78
CA ILE A 603 -9.61 -5.63 64.63
C ILE A 603 -10.37 -6.54 65.60
N GLY A 604 -9.84 -7.75 65.82
CA GLY A 604 -10.34 -8.66 66.86
C GLY A 604 -9.91 -8.23 68.27
N LYS A 605 -10.77 -8.50 69.27
CA LYS A 605 -10.36 -9.17 70.51
C LYS A 605 -11.54 -9.58 71.40
N GLU A 606 -11.23 -10.56 72.23
CA GLU A 606 -12.05 -11.27 73.22
C GLU A 606 -12.87 -10.39 74.18
N VAL A 607 -13.86 -11.08 74.74
CA VAL A 607 -14.82 -10.73 75.80
C VAL A 607 -14.21 -9.92 76.96
N SER A 608 -14.82 -8.76 77.27
CA SER A 608 -15.59 -8.51 78.52
C SER A 608 -16.05 -7.04 78.63
N ALA A 609 -17.29 -6.85 79.08
CA ALA A 609 -17.98 -5.55 79.30
C ALA A 609 -17.69 -4.99 80.72
N PRO A 610 -18.22 -3.82 81.20
CA PRO A 610 -19.23 -2.91 80.60
C PRO A 610 -19.09 -1.36 80.80
N GLU A 611 -19.79 -0.60 79.92
CA GLU A 611 -20.46 0.73 80.05
C GLU A 611 -19.71 2.07 80.37
N PRO A 612 -20.27 3.29 80.07
CA PRO A 612 -19.79 4.20 79.02
C PRO A 612 -19.30 5.60 79.50
N VAL A 613 -18.80 6.46 78.57
CA VAL A 613 -19.16 7.91 78.35
C VAL A 613 -18.16 8.68 77.44
N ARG A 614 -18.73 9.36 76.41
CA ARG A 614 -18.38 10.60 75.63
C ARG A 614 -16.93 11.16 75.56
N ARG A 615 -16.50 11.59 74.34
CA ARG A 615 -16.57 12.95 73.70
C ARG A 615 -15.76 12.92 72.37
N GLU A 616 -16.25 13.50 71.26
CA GLU A 616 -15.79 14.76 70.57
C GLU A 616 -14.26 14.84 70.37
N GLU A 617 -13.66 15.21 69.24
CA GLU A 617 -14.00 16.19 68.18
C GLU A 617 -12.87 16.11 67.10
N SER A 618 -13.14 16.30 65.80
CA SER A 618 -12.61 17.41 64.96
C SER A 618 -11.41 17.16 64.00
N TYR A 619 -11.57 17.68 62.76
CA TYR A 619 -10.58 18.21 61.78
C TYR A 619 -9.56 17.26 61.10
N VAL A 620 -9.02 17.45 59.87
CA VAL A 620 -9.32 18.16 58.60
C VAL A 620 -8.20 17.76 57.59
N GLN A 621 -8.56 17.68 56.31
CA GLN A 621 -7.79 17.86 55.05
C GLN A 621 -6.81 16.84 54.44
N ASP A 622 -7.09 16.66 53.13
CA ASP A 622 -6.25 16.61 51.92
C ASP A 622 -5.29 15.46 51.62
N GLY A 623 -5.40 15.00 50.37
CA GLY A 623 -4.34 14.30 49.65
C GLY A 623 -4.87 13.35 48.58
N GLY A 624 -4.84 13.79 47.32
CA GLY A 624 -5.29 13.01 46.16
C GLY A 624 -4.37 11.85 45.73
N GLY A 625 -4.67 11.29 44.56
CA GLY A 625 -3.94 10.17 43.94
C GLY A 625 -4.92 9.21 43.29
N VAL A 626 -5.23 9.32 42.00
CA VAL A 626 -4.57 8.57 40.89
C VAL A 626 -4.50 7.07 41.23
N VAL A 627 -5.11 6.17 40.47
CA VAL A 627 -4.41 5.38 39.44
C VAL A 627 -5.34 4.26 38.94
N ILE A 628 -5.50 4.17 37.60
CA ILE A 628 -5.32 3.00 36.70
C ILE A 628 -6.14 1.72 37.11
N ILE A 629 -6.81 0.91 36.27
CA ILE A 629 -6.31 0.14 35.12
C ILE A 629 -7.48 -0.61 34.44
N GLU A 630 -7.25 -0.91 33.16
CA GLU A 630 -7.40 -2.23 32.53
C GLU A 630 -8.62 -2.58 31.68
N ALA A 631 -8.25 -2.99 30.46
CA ALA A 631 -9.03 -3.73 29.52
C ALA A 631 -9.12 -5.21 29.92
N GLY A 632 -10.26 -5.84 29.67
CA GLY A 632 -10.18 -7.11 28.99
C GLY A 632 -11.40 -8.03 29.02
N PRO A 633 -11.57 -8.87 27.99
CA PRO A 633 -12.85 -9.38 27.53
C PRO A 633 -13.03 -10.89 27.73
N GLN A 634 -14.27 -11.39 27.64
CA GLN A 634 -14.53 -12.79 27.25
C GLN A 634 -15.88 -12.94 26.52
N ASP A 635 -15.78 -13.69 25.42
CA ASP A 635 -16.78 -14.23 24.51
C ASP A 635 -17.99 -14.93 25.17
N LYS A 636 -19.12 -15.01 24.45
CA LYS A 636 -19.62 -16.29 23.90
C LYS A 636 -20.86 -16.16 23.00
N ARG A 637 -20.65 -16.69 21.79
CA ARG A 637 -21.58 -17.26 20.78
C ARG A 637 -23.00 -17.59 21.24
N GLN A 638 -23.99 -17.38 20.37
CA GLN A 638 -24.88 -18.47 19.93
C GLN A 638 -25.56 -18.19 18.57
N THR A 639 -25.65 -19.29 17.82
CA THR A 639 -26.10 -19.52 16.44
C THR A 639 -27.62 -19.51 16.26
N PHE A 640 -28.13 -19.21 15.05
CA PHE A 640 -29.29 -19.90 14.48
C PHE A 640 -29.21 -20.07 12.95
N ARG A 641 -29.66 -21.24 12.48
CA ARG A 641 -29.72 -21.76 11.10
C ARG A 641 -31.07 -21.45 10.43
N THR A 642 -31.12 -21.81 9.13
CA THR A 642 -32.24 -22.14 8.20
C THR A 642 -32.36 -21.10 7.07
N GLY A 643 -32.50 -21.40 5.77
CA GLY A 643 -32.71 -22.65 5.03
C GLY A 643 -33.95 -22.57 4.14
N GLY A 644 -33.79 -22.32 2.82
CA GLY A 644 -34.66 -22.87 1.76
C GLY A 644 -35.81 -22.05 1.15
N ALA A 645 -35.71 -21.88 -0.20
CA ALA A 645 -36.73 -22.02 -1.26
C ALA A 645 -37.90 -21.02 -1.48
N GLY A 646 -37.86 -20.35 -2.65
CA GLY A 646 -38.90 -20.35 -3.72
C GLY A 646 -40.15 -19.44 -3.63
N CYS A 647 -40.46 -18.69 -4.72
CA CYS A 647 -41.75 -18.66 -5.46
C CYS A 647 -41.85 -17.59 -6.58
N ARG A 648 -42.73 -17.88 -7.58
CA ARG A 648 -43.05 -17.25 -8.89
C ARG A 648 -44.08 -16.10 -8.83
N CYS A 649 -44.29 -15.37 -9.96
CA CYS A 649 -45.54 -15.22 -10.79
C CYS A 649 -45.28 -14.22 -11.96
N GLU A 650 -45.36 -14.60 -13.25
CA GLU A 650 -46.50 -14.55 -14.24
C GLU A 650 -46.82 -13.14 -14.81
N GLY A 651 -47.07 -12.91 -16.11
CA GLY A 651 -47.42 -13.78 -17.23
C GLY A 651 -47.22 -13.17 -18.65
N GLY A 652 -47.54 -13.99 -19.67
CA GLY A 652 -47.36 -13.74 -21.13
C GLY A 652 -48.38 -12.77 -21.77
N PRO A 653 -48.71 -12.82 -23.09
CA PRO A 653 -48.68 -13.95 -24.05
C PRO A 653 -47.84 -13.63 -25.33
N GLY A 654 -47.63 -14.49 -26.34
CA GLY A 654 -48.10 -15.82 -26.65
C GLY A 654 -47.53 -16.27 -28.02
N GLU A 655 -47.51 -17.61 -28.19
CA GLU A 655 -47.60 -18.37 -29.45
C GLU A 655 -46.45 -18.23 -30.48
N SER A 656 -45.90 -19.29 -31.09
CA SER A 656 -46.18 -20.73 -31.08
C SER A 656 -45.05 -21.48 -31.81
N VAL A 657 -44.60 -22.59 -31.21
CA VAL A 657 -44.40 -23.96 -31.75
C VAL A 657 -43.65 -24.15 -33.09
N TRP A 658 -42.61 -25.00 -33.13
CA TRP A 658 -42.52 -26.24 -33.95
C TRP A 658 -41.18 -27.00 -33.72
N MET A 659 -41.24 -28.29 -34.05
CA MET A 659 -40.37 -29.42 -33.71
C MET A 659 -38.98 -29.48 -34.40
N TRP A 660 -38.12 -30.37 -33.88
CA TRP A 660 -37.00 -31.10 -34.52
C TRP A 660 -37.30 -31.60 -35.97
N PRO A 661 -36.37 -32.15 -36.82
CA PRO A 661 -34.99 -32.66 -36.61
C PRO A 661 -33.98 -32.47 -37.81
N LEU A 662 -32.77 -33.07 -37.70
CA LEU A 662 -31.94 -33.78 -38.72
C LEU A 662 -31.73 -33.28 -40.17
N LEU A 663 -30.46 -33.31 -40.63
CA LEU A 663 -29.89 -33.83 -41.91
C LEU A 663 -28.66 -32.97 -42.30
N LEU A 664 -27.43 -33.52 -42.28
CA LEU A 664 -26.75 -34.23 -43.38
C LEU A 664 -26.71 -33.43 -44.71
N LEU A 665 -25.50 -33.15 -45.21
CA LEU A 665 -24.97 -33.65 -46.49
C LEU A 665 -23.59 -33.02 -46.82
N PHE A 666 -22.62 -33.91 -47.10
CA PHE A 666 -21.59 -33.92 -48.17
C PHE A 666 -20.78 -32.64 -48.44
N GLY A 667 -19.44 -32.66 -48.38
CA GLY A 667 -18.52 -33.41 -49.27
C GLY A 667 -17.96 -32.43 -50.31
N ALA A 668 -16.75 -32.49 -50.85
CA ALA A 668 -15.56 -33.32 -50.69
C ALA A 668 -14.44 -32.68 -51.55
N PHE A 669 -13.19 -33.20 -51.42
CA PHE A 669 -12.04 -33.07 -52.36
C PHE A 669 -11.38 -31.68 -52.49
N TRP A 670 -10.06 -31.48 -52.61
CA TRP A 670 -8.80 -32.26 -52.65
C TRP A 670 -7.69 -31.17 -52.54
N PHE A 671 -6.49 -31.32 -51.95
CA PHE A 671 -5.34 -32.01 -52.52
C PHE A 671 -4.13 -31.98 -51.55
N ARG A 672 -3.38 -33.08 -51.60
CA ARG A 672 -2.08 -33.45 -51.00
C ARG A 672 -1.08 -32.34 -50.60
N ARG A 673 -0.35 -32.62 -49.50
CA ARG A 673 1.13 -32.67 -49.53
C ARG A 673 1.65 -33.92 -48.78
N ARG A 674 2.44 -34.73 -49.51
CA ARG A 674 3.45 -35.67 -49.00
C ARG A 674 4.47 -34.86 -48.18
N GLY A 675 5.09 -35.32 -47.10
CA GLY A 675 5.50 -36.68 -46.72
C GLY A 675 7.03 -36.78 -46.77
N LEU A 676 7.60 -37.50 -45.79
CA LEU A 676 9.03 -37.84 -45.54
C LEU A 676 9.74 -36.83 -44.61
N VAL A 677 10.30 -37.19 -43.46
CA VAL A 677 10.66 -38.48 -42.83
C VAL A 677 10.32 -38.40 -41.34
#